data_AF-A0A521MSY5-F1
#
_entry.id   AF-A0A521MSY5-F1
#
_cell.length_a   1.000
_cell.length_b   1.000
_cell.length_c   1.000
_cell.angle_alpha   90.00
_cell.angle_beta   90.00
_cell.angle_gamma   90.00
#
_symmetry.space_group_name_H-M   'P 1'
#
loop_
_entity.id
_entity.type
_entity.pdbx_description
1 polymer ?
#
loop_
_entity_poly.entity_id
_entity_poly.type
_entity_poly.pdbx_seq_one_letter_code
_entity_poly.pdbx_strand_id
1 'polypeptide(L)'
;MHHSPAASTAPGAARHSARGRSTVSAALALVLAGAFVVAAPATAPATAVPAPVHYELPNSDFSAPLESGWTVEGAAHQERTLELAPSGVAYQGVPLTTDGSGAARGDLVRAEVDVTLHGDVTADSTVLARVTDGSAVLSEWSDLTTLPRGQRVTVSTQVVSAGGRIGSAADAVYIELHNDTGGTIEFHQVRLWVDSGSGEHPVALPNADFAQELDGSTNWSSAQARIASAAVLEPGSVVSRTVPVGSDPTLPMRGDDDVALTLGAFIDPRTPSGTETLGEVRNQGASLLRAADSAGLARASWQDVAATASGDTVLDATTDGLTLELRNTTAYPVRLRDVRLTGLRSEGSDDLDGNGVVDSADASWFSAQIAAGTSDPALDYDHDGQVTKKDLSFFVRFVLGDTSEVYANLSHLDFLSEHVELDGIPMMIVHLYAEPIDRNDLDSGYEWVGDPQEGVSALDDVARAVIVYAEHYSTYGDTHSYEQMKRGLEFAMWMQAPNGDFDNFVARDADGNLFKKDSASSQTAFSYWAARAYEAMATALPLITDADAELADRLTQRLQLCLDRVGQLVSPDYGQHEADGSPSWLLFDDSWLSATAVAALVKHAALLQGPEHAEAVTLVSELAEGIAYYQEGDFDRYPLGAVKHSNGNWYEWGSIQTKALALAGQLTGHSAWIDAAKLSADSFLADLLISGRSMEIGPNKSGLPEINYGTASYVENYLALYAVTGEVKYADMAGVAATWWMGQNSLGTPMFDQSRGLAFDGITIDGLNSNSGAESVDEALRAILRVQRVPEALAVMTATKVEERTATTVEIEDLIAEGRPADELLDLPDGGLNDPARAVVTQGAGSGVDELAVYQDSLAIDSTQPIYQNWQGSNALFVSGSGYNNIRLFDGGSIETRIGVGAPGQPHPGDALMLDFAALLQFGTDLDAEVISVDAGGSETLLADDSGFGYNPRTWYSGAGSVRTTLIDAVPDDSAGIIVRFSNSSTNPVAHEGYATVTLASLHRLGVPEIRYGSSAFSNRSYAHLDAGTTDHVEFDSPTSGDHLLFLSAIERQDAGAAATLSSPGVFTADAVLSGTEGTVSIRGLGRADLDAGSVPLDITVGAGGAADLDALILYPVESYAVYRLLDGREVMVLRDADAHALYSGTPEEVRNRSGATEEPTTSAPPGGGSEPERGAGTTTAGAGSAQLAATGTSPSPLLPLGLFALALGALLAAWRVRLRRRPTSADRLGA
;
A
#
# COMPACT_ATOMS: atom_id res chain seq x y z
N MET A 1 11.08 -45.86 -34.11
CA MET A 1 11.43 -46.20 -35.51
C MET A 1 10.99 -45.05 -36.41
N HIS A 2 11.97 -44.42 -37.05
CA HIS A 2 11.97 -43.57 -38.24
C HIS A 2 10.70 -42.94 -38.84
N HIS A 3 10.79 -41.60 -38.99
CA HIS A 3 10.63 -40.77 -40.21
C HIS A 3 9.30 -40.82 -40.99
N SER A 4 8.53 -39.71 -41.05
CA SER A 4 8.67 -38.55 -41.98
C SER A 4 8.18 -38.87 -43.42
N PRO A 5 7.99 -37.90 -44.35
CA PRO A 5 7.23 -36.64 -44.29
C PRO A 5 6.51 -36.31 -45.65
N ALA A 6 6.04 -35.07 -45.81
CA ALA A 6 5.92 -34.22 -47.04
C ALA A 6 4.51 -33.61 -47.22
N ALA A 7 4.32 -32.29 -47.00
CA ALA A 7 4.60 -31.14 -47.89
C ALA A 7 3.62 -31.10 -49.09
N SER A 8 3.00 -30.01 -49.55
CA SER A 8 3.13 -28.55 -49.48
C SER A 8 1.83 -27.98 -50.12
N THR A 9 1.23 -26.84 -49.80
CA THR A 9 1.53 -25.48 -50.28
C THR A 9 0.29 -24.61 -49.97
N ALA A 10 0.50 -23.36 -49.55
CA ALA A 10 -0.50 -22.31 -49.39
C ALA A 10 -0.76 -21.59 -50.74
N PRO A 11 -1.46 -20.42 -50.85
CA PRO A 11 -2.32 -19.68 -49.89
C PRO A 11 -3.62 -19.14 -50.55
N GLY A 12 -4.49 -18.47 -49.78
CA GLY A 12 -5.47 -17.53 -50.36
C GLY A 12 -6.76 -17.33 -49.56
N ALA A 13 -6.89 -16.15 -48.97
CA ALA A 13 -7.99 -15.69 -48.12
C ALA A 13 -9.36 -15.58 -48.81
N ALA A 14 -10.45 -15.79 -48.06
CA ALA A 14 -11.52 -14.80 -47.80
C ALA A 14 -12.85 -15.46 -47.36
N ARG A 15 -13.16 -15.28 -46.07
CA ARG A 15 -14.43 -14.95 -45.41
C ARG A 15 -15.81 -15.31 -46.02
N HIS A 16 -16.58 -15.86 -45.08
CA HIS A 16 -17.98 -15.56 -44.71
C HIS A 16 -19.11 -16.54 -45.09
N SER A 17 -19.71 -16.99 -43.99
CA SER A 17 -20.72 -17.98 -43.72
C SER A 17 -22.15 -17.50 -43.99
N ALA A 18 -22.97 -18.42 -44.49
CA ALA A 18 -24.42 -18.27 -44.59
C ALA A 18 -25.16 -19.41 -43.87
N ARG A 19 -26.30 -19.01 -43.27
CA ARG A 19 -27.33 -19.79 -42.58
C ARG A 19 -28.03 -20.84 -43.47
N GLY A 20 -28.68 -21.81 -42.83
CA GLY A 20 -29.89 -22.50 -43.33
C GLY A 20 -30.01 -23.96 -42.85
N ARG A 21 -30.84 -24.31 -41.86
CA ARG A 21 -32.32 -24.48 -41.83
C ARG A 21 -32.75 -25.96 -41.69
N SER A 22 -33.59 -26.21 -40.67
CA SER A 22 -34.82 -27.06 -40.64
C SER A 22 -34.64 -28.60 -40.69
N THR A 23 -35.44 -29.47 -40.06
CA THR A 23 -36.92 -29.52 -39.94
C THR A 23 -37.43 -30.58 -38.92
N VAL A 24 -38.52 -30.23 -38.20
CA VAL A 24 -39.82 -30.97 -38.02
C VAL A 24 -39.97 -32.14 -37.02
N SER A 25 -40.69 -31.80 -35.93
CA SER A 25 -41.90 -32.38 -35.28
C SER A 25 -42.32 -33.86 -35.44
N ALA A 26 -42.72 -34.48 -34.32
CA ALA A 26 -44.06 -35.08 -34.12
C ALA A 26 -44.32 -35.49 -32.65
N ALA A 27 -45.54 -35.25 -32.19
CA ALA A 27 -46.07 -35.51 -30.85
C ALA A 27 -46.74 -36.89 -30.71
N LEU A 28 -46.82 -37.48 -29.50
CA LEU A 28 -48.07 -38.00 -28.94
C LEU A 28 -48.01 -38.40 -27.43
N ALA A 29 -49.07 -37.95 -26.77
CA ALA A 29 -49.66 -38.11 -25.44
C ALA A 29 -49.64 -39.47 -24.68
N LEU A 30 -49.41 -39.34 -23.35
CA LEU A 30 -50.20 -39.81 -22.18
C LEU A 30 -50.34 -41.31 -21.81
N VAL A 31 -49.91 -41.69 -20.58
CA VAL A 31 -50.75 -42.15 -19.42
C VAL A 31 -49.91 -42.95 -18.38
N LEU A 32 -49.89 -42.44 -17.12
CA LEU A 32 -49.93 -43.07 -15.76
C LEU A 32 -49.22 -44.42 -15.49
N ALA A 33 -48.58 -44.73 -14.36
CA ALA A 33 -48.34 -44.09 -13.06
C ALA A 33 -47.28 -44.94 -12.30
N GLY A 34 -46.55 -44.34 -11.36
CA GLY A 34 -45.73 -45.09 -10.39
C GLY A 34 -44.74 -44.19 -9.66
N ALA A 35 -45.05 -43.88 -8.40
CA ALA A 35 -44.38 -42.90 -7.56
C ALA A 35 -42.92 -43.24 -7.22
N PHE A 36 -42.03 -42.25 -7.34
CA PHE A 36 -40.89 -42.02 -6.45
C PHE A 36 -40.75 -40.51 -6.25
N VAL A 37 -40.85 -40.08 -4.99
CA VAL A 37 -40.61 -38.70 -4.56
C VAL A 37 -39.09 -38.51 -4.54
N VAL A 38 -38.59 -37.65 -5.41
CA VAL A 38 -37.26 -37.05 -5.33
C VAL A 38 -37.48 -35.57 -5.09
N ALA A 39 -36.92 -35.04 -4.00
CA ALA A 39 -36.98 -33.62 -3.67
C ALA A 39 -36.32 -32.80 -4.79
N ALA A 40 -37.02 -31.76 -5.24
CA ALA A 40 -36.49 -30.77 -6.17
C ALA A 40 -35.44 -29.89 -5.46
N PRO A 41 -34.42 -29.39 -6.18
CA PRO A 41 -33.44 -28.46 -5.61
C PRO A 41 -34.15 -27.18 -5.14
N ALA A 42 -33.66 -26.62 -4.04
CA ALA A 42 -34.13 -25.35 -3.50
C ALA A 42 -34.06 -24.28 -4.60
N THR A 43 -35.16 -23.56 -4.75
CA THR A 43 -35.21 -22.35 -5.56
C THR A 43 -34.41 -21.29 -4.80
N ALA A 44 -33.46 -20.64 -5.46
CA ALA A 44 -32.81 -19.44 -4.94
C ALA A 44 -33.88 -18.45 -4.46
N PRO A 45 -33.67 -17.74 -3.33
CA PRO A 45 -34.59 -16.69 -2.94
C PRO A 45 -34.68 -15.67 -4.07
N ALA A 46 -35.90 -15.20 -4.35
CA ALA A 46 -36.09 -14.09 -5.28
C ALA A 46 -35.29 -12.91 -4.73
N THR A 47 -34.31 -12.43 -5.49
CA THR A 47 -33.64 -11.16 -5.21
C THR A 47 -34.71 -10.10 -4.99
N ALA A 48 -34.65 -9.42 -3.85
CA ALA A 48 -35.46 -8.23 -3.62
C ALA A 48 -35.18 -7.26 -4.78
N VAL A 49 -36.25 -6.72 -5.37
CA VAL A 49 -36.10 -5.78 -6.48
C VAL A 49 -35.59 -4.46 -5.86
N PRO A 50 -34.42 -3.93 -6.27
CA PRO A 50 -33.93 -2.65 -5.77
C PRO A 50 -35.00 -1.57 -5.94
N ALA A 51 -35.29 -0.82 -4.89
CA ALA A 51 -36.29 0.23 -4.91
C ALA A 51 -35.63 1.56 -5.32
N PRO A 52 -36.20 2.31 -6.25
CA PRO A 52 -35.70 3.65 -6.57
C PRO A 52 -35.94 4.59 -5.38
N VAL A 53 -34.86 5.17 -4.87
CA VAL A 53 -34.87 6.20 -3.83
C VAL A 53 -34.76 7.57 -4.50
N HIS A 54 -35.65 8.49 -4.14
CA HIS A 54 -35.56 9.87 -4.59
C HIS A 54 -34.76 10.67 -3.58
N TYR A 55 -33.58 11.13 -3.97
CA TYR A 55 -32.77 11.96 -3.08
C TYR A 55 -33.37 13.35 -2.95
N GLU A 56 -33.41 13.85 -1.72
CA GLU A 56 -33.96 15.16 -1.42
C GLU A 56 -33.08 16.24 -2.06
N LEU A 57 -33.64 16.90 -3.07
CA LEU A 57 -33.07 18.09 -3.69
C LEU A 57 -34.00 19.27 -3.45
N PRO A 58 -33.77 20.07 -2.39
CA PRO A 58 -34.57 21.25 -2.16
C PRO A 58 -34.48 22.24 -3.33
N ASN A 59 -35.61 22.86 -3.67
CA ASN A 59 -35.74 23.79 -4.80
C ASN A 59 -35.29 23.20 -6.17
N SER A 60 -35.61 21.93 -6.44
CA SER A 60 -35.24 21.23 -7.68
C SER A 60 -36.16 21.49 -8.88
N ASP A 61 -37.37 22.00 -8.62
CA ASP A 61 -38.29 22.52 -9.63
C ASP A 61 -38.07 24.01 -9.93
N PHE A 62 -37.09 24.62 -9.25
CA PHE A 62 -36.79 26.05 -9.29
C PHE A 62 -38.00 26.94 -9.02
N SER A 63 -38.94 26.49 -8.19
CA SER A 63 -40.06 27.31 -7.76
C SER A 63 -39.63 28.42 -6.82
N ALA A 64 -38.56 28.30 -6.04
CA ALA A 64 -37.97 29.41 -5.27
C ALA A 64 -36.78 30.07 -6.02
N PRO A 65 -36.34 31.29 -5.63
CA PRO A 65 -35.13 31.90 -6.18
C PRO A 65 -33.93 30.94 -6.11
N LEU A 66 -33.05 30.93 -7.11
CA LEU A 66 -31.94 29.95 -7.20
C LEU A 66 -31.07 29.90 -5.94
N GLU A 67 -30.76 31.05 -5.36
CA GLU A 67 -29.97 31.18 -4.12
C GLU A 67 -30.62 30.48 -2.91
N SER A 68 -31.91 30.13 -2.98
CA SER A 68 -32.61 29.32 -2.00
C SER A 68 -32.28 27.84 -2.18
N GLY A 69 -31.02 27.47 -1.93
CA GLY A 69 -30.56 26.09 -1.88
C GLY A 69 -29.55 25.68 -2.97
N TRP A 70 -29.22 26.57 -3.90
CA TRP A 70 -28.17 26.35 -4.89
C TRP A 70 -27.10 27.43 -4.82
N THR A 71 -25.85 27.04 -5.07
CA THR A 71 -24.73 27.95 -5.29
C THR A 71 -24.72 28.38 -6.75
N VAL A 72 -24.65 29.68 -7.00
CA VAL A 72 -24.66 30.24 -8.36
C VAL A 72 -23.31 30.87 -8.67
N GLU A 73 -22.65 30.39 -9.72
CA GLU A 73 -21.45 30.97 -10.30
C GLU A 73 -21.77 31.49 -11.71
N GLY A 74 -21.46 32.75 -11.98
CA GLY A 74 -21.81 33.41 -13.24
C GLY A 74 -23.20 34.04 -13.23
N ALA A 75 -23.81 34.16 -14.40
CA ALA A 75 -25.10 34.83 -14.57
C ALA A 75 -26.21 33.79 -14.75
N ALA A 76 -26.76 33.30 -13.65
CA ALA A 76 -27.94 32.45 -13.66
C ALA A 76 -29.09 33.09 -12.87
N HIS A 77 -30.32 32.91 -13.31
CA HIS A 77 -31.51 33.43 -12.64
C HIS A 77 -32.71 32.48 -12.78
N GLN A 78 -33.68 32.63 -11.89
CA GLN A 78 -34.97 31.96 -12.00
C GLN A 78 -35.84 32.71 -13.01
N GLU A 79 -36.49 31.98 -13.92
CA GLU A 79 -37.54 32.50 -14.79
C GLU A 79 -38.84 31.75 -14.51
N ARG A 80 -39.95 32.49 -14.42
CA ARG A 80 -41.29 31.92 -14.33
C ARG A 80 -42.14 32.40 -15.50
N THR A 81 -42.90 31.49 -16.09
CA THR A 81 -43.76 31.78 -17.24
C THR A 81 -45.13 31.16 -17.07
N LEU A 82 -46.13 31.77 -17.68
CA LEU A 82 -47.44 31.15 -17.89
C LEU A 82 -47.36 30.29 -19.15
N GLU A 83 -47.31 28.97 -18.97
CA GLU A 83 -47.38 28.02 -20.09
C GLU A 83 -48.84 27.73 -20.43
N LEU A 84 -49.20 27.94 -21.70
CA LEU A 84 -50.47 27.50 -22.27
C LEU A 84 -50.25 26.27 -23.13
N ALA A 85 -50.88 25.17 -22.74
CA ALA A 85 -50.97 23.95 -23.54
C ALA A 85 -51.89 24.15 -24.78
N PRO A 86 -51.85 23.25 -25.78
CA PRO A 86 -52.72 23.31 -26.96
C PRO A 86 -54.20 23.50 -26.61
N SER A 87 -54.88 24.37 -27.36
CA SER A 87 -56.27 24.82 -27.12
C SER A 87 -56.50 25.57 -25.80
N GLY A 88 -55.45 26.02 -25.13
CA GLY A 88 -55.52 26.76 -23.89
C GLY A 88 -55.87 28.24 -24.09
N VAL A 89 -56.67 28.78 -23.16
CA VAL A 89 -56.99 30.21 -23.10
C VAL A 89 -56.83 30.69 -21.66
N ALA A 90 -56.19 31.83 -21.47
CA ALA A 90 -56.09 32.54 -20.20
C ALA A 90 -56.57 33.98 -20.41
N TYR A 91 -57.26 34.59 -19.45
CA TYR A 91 -57.79 35.94 -19.66
C TYR A 91 -57.79 36.78 -18.39
N GLN A 92 -57.80 38.09 -18.52
CA GLN A 92 -57.90 38.99 -17.39
C GLN A 92 -58.82 40.16 -17.69
N GLY A 93 -59.83 40.32 -16.84
CA GLY A 93 -60.72 41.47 -16.87
C GLY A 93 -60.13 42.66 -16.13
N VAL A 94 -60.29 43.85 -16.71
CA VAL A 94 -59.87 45.15 -16.19
C VAL A 94 -61.09 46.06 -16.16
N PRO A 95 -61.60 46.43 -14.97
CA PRO A 95 -62.76 47.31 -14.85
C PRO A 95 -62.48 48.69 -15.46
N LEU A 96 -63.52 49.32 -16.04
CA LEU A 96 -63.40 50.70 -16.52
C LEU A 96 -63.39 51.71 -15.38
N THR A 97 -62.59 52.77 -15.51
CA THR A 97 -62.47 53.85 -14.54
C THR A 97 -63.17 55.13 -15.04
N THR A 98 -63.43 56.07 -14.13
CA THR A 98 -64.04 57.39 -14.47
C THR A 98 -63.20 58.57 -13.99
N ASP A 99 -62.13 58.30 -13.24
CA ASP A 99 -61.19 59.27 -12.65
C ASP A 99 -59.92 59.47 -13.48
N GLY A 100 -59.77 58.72 -14.58
CA GLY A 100 -58.65 58.81 -15.52
C GLY A 100 -57.42 58.00 -15.10
N SER A 101 -57.51 57.12 -14.11
CA SER A 101 -56.39 56.27 -13.67
C SER A 101 -56.29 54.93 -14.42
N GLY A 102 -57.24 54.61 -15.28
CA GLY A 102 -57.29 53.37 -16.05
C GLY A 102 -58.16 53.50 -17.30
N ALA A 103 -58.46 52.39 -17.96
CA ALA A 103 -59.24 52.38 -19.20
C ALA A 103 -60.64 53.00 -19.02
N ALA A 104 -61.06 53.88 -19.93
CA ALA A 104 -62.39 54.49 -19.93
C ALA A 104 -63.09 54.32 -21.29
N ARG A 105 -64.41 54.50 -21.30
CA ARG A 105 -65.23 54.35 -22.51
C ARG A 105 -64.78 55.34 -23.58
N GLY A 106 -64.56 54.84 -24.79
CA GLY A 106 -64.07 55.62 -25.92
C GLY A 106 -62.54 55.65 -26.07
N ASP A 107 -61.76 55.19 -25.09
CA ASP A 107 -60.30 55.14 -25.21
C ASP A 107 -59.86 54.06 -26.21
N LEU A 108 -58.75 54.31 -26.90
CA LEU A 108 -58.10 53.33 -27.76
C LEU A 108 -57.26 52.38 -26.88
N VAL A 109 -57.38 51.07 -27.08
CA VAL A 109 -56.63 50.07 -26.30
C VAL A 109 -55.79 49.16 -27.18
N ARG A 110 -54.62 48.77 -26.64
CA ARG A 110 -53.79 47.69 -27.17
C ARG A 110 -53.07 46.96 -26.04
N ALA A 111 -52.74 45.70 -26.23
CA ALA A 111 -51.86 44.95 -25.33
C ALA A 111 -50.48 44.73 -25.95
N GLU A 112 -49.45 44.76 -25.12
CA GLU A 112 -48.12 44.24 -25.40
C GLU A 112 -47.93 42.94 -24.62
N VAL A 113 -47.43 41.91 -25.30
CA VAL A 113 -47.28 40.56 -24.76
C VAL A 113 -45.88 40.07 -25.05
N ASP A 114 -45.12 39.74 -24.00
CA ASP A 114 -43.85 39.06 -24.09
C ASP A 114 -44.11 37.55 -24.12
N VAL A 115 -43.69 36.90 -25.19
CA VAL A 115 -44.04 35.52 -25.50
C VAL A 115 -42.85 34.73 -26.04
N THR A 116 -42.80 33.44 -25.75
CA THR A 116 -41.93 32.46 -26.42
C THR A 116 -42.81 31.38 -27.06
N LEU A 117 -42.68 31.21 -28.37
CA LEU A 117 -43.31 30.11 -29.10
C LEU A 117 -42.38 28.91 -29.14
N HIS A 118 -42.81 27.71 -28.74
CA HIS A 118 -41.97 26.52 -28.86
C HIS A 118 -41.81 26.07 -30.31
N GLY A 119 -40.82 25.22 -30.58
CA GLY A 119 -40.51 24.66 -31.90
C GLY A 119 -41.61 23.75 -32.45
N ASP A 120 -42.47 23.22 -31.59
CA ASP A 120 -43.64 22.40 -31.95
C ASP A 120 -44.87 23.24 -32.36
N VAL A 121 -44.80 24.57 -32.27
CA VAL A 121 -45.82 25.51 -32.77
C VAL A 121 -45.76 25.60 -34.28
N THR A 122 -46.51 24.73 -34.95
CA THR A 122 -46.52 24.54 -36.41
C THR A 122 -47.61 25.33 -37.15
N ALA A 123 -48.61 25.86 -36.44
CA ALA A 123 -49.68 26.67 -37.02
C ALA A 123 -49.34 28.16 -36.89
N ASP A 124 -49.21 28.85 -38.02
CA ASP A 124 -48.82 30.28 -38.03
C ASP A 124 -49.99 31.27 -37.95
N SER A 125 -51.23 30.80 -38.06
CA SER A 125 -52.44 31.63 -37.98
C SER A 125 -53.32 31.21 -36.81
N THR A 126 -53.24 31.94 -35.71
CA THR A 126 -54.03 31.75 -34.48
C THR A 126 -54.12 33.08 -33.75
N VAL A 127 -55.15 33.26 -32.92
CA VAL A 127 -55.18 34.38 -31.99
C VAL A 127 -54.08 34.12 -30.94
N LEU A 128 -53.15 35.05 -30.77
CA LEU A 128 -52.14 34.96 -29.71
C LEU A 128 -52.55 35.75 -28.48
N ALA A 129 -52.98 36.99 -28.73
CA ALA A 129 -53.43 37.92 -27.73
C ALA A 129 -54.53 38.80 -28.31
N ARG A 130 -55.58 39.01 -27.53
CA ARG A 130 -56.76 39.78 -27.92
C ARG A 130 -57.18 40.70 -26.79
N VAL A 131 -57.61 41.91 -27.13
CA VAL A 131 -58.30 42.83 -26.23
C VAL A 131 -59.75 42.99 -26.69
N THR A 132 -60.71 42.74 -25.80
CA THR A 132 -62.16 42.80 -26.07
C THR A 132 -62.90 43.56 -24.98
N ASP A 133 -64.01 44.22 -25.30
CA ASP A 133 -64.90 44.83 -24.30
C ASP A 133 -66.10 43.94 -23.92
N GLY A 134 -66.06 42.67 -24.34
CA GLY A 134 -67.13 41.69 -24.18
C GLY A 134 -68.19 41.74 -25.29
N SER A 135 -68.20 42.79 -26.12
CA SER A 135 -69.11 42.92 -27.27
C SER A 135 -68.40 42.92 -28.62
N ALA A 136 -67.15 43.41 -28.69
CA ALA A 136 -66.34 43.45 -29.90
C ALA A 136 -64.84 43.27 -29.61
N VAL A 137 -64.11 42.70 -30.58
CA VAL A 137 -62.64 42.61 -30.57
C VAL A 137 -62.04 43.96 -30.93
N LEU A 138 -61.37 44.60 -29.98
CA LEU A 138 -60.82 45.95 -30.13
C LEU A 138 -59.44 45.90 -30.82
N SER A 139 -58.55 45.06 -30.29
CA SER A 139 -57.23 44.81 -30.87
C SER A 139 -56.85 43.33 -30.74
N GLU A 140 -56.03 42.83 -31.66
CA GLU A 140 -55.59 41.44 -31.72
C GLU A 140 -54.21 41.31 -32.35
N TRP A 141 -53.45 40.30 -31.94
CA TRP A 141 -52.33 39.77 -32.71
C TRP A 141 -52.67 38.33 -33.13
N SER A 142 -52.70 38.07 -34.43
CA SER A 142 -53.18 36.79 -34.97
C SER A 142 -52.24 36.10 -35.98
N ASP A 143 -51.02 36.62 -36.14
CA ASP A 143 -50.05 36.15 -37.14
C ASP A 143 -48.71 35.80 -36.47
N LEU A 144 -48.43 34.51 -36.36
CA LEU A 144 -47.19 33.99 -35.77
C LEU A 144 -46.10 33.75 -36.80
N THR A 145 -46.36 33.93 -38.11
CA THR A 145 -45.40 33.57 -39.18
C THR A 145 -44.04 34.22 -39.01
N THR A 146 -44.00 35.45 -38.47
CA THR A 146 -42.79 36.26 -38.34
C THR A 146 -42.10 36.11 -36.98
N LEU A 147 -42.71 35.40 -36.03
CA LEU A 147 -42.18 35.27 -34.68
C LEU A 147 -41.15 34.13 -34.61
N PRO A 148 -39.92 34.37 -34.12
CA PRO A 148 -38.93 33.32 -33.95
C PRO A 148 -39.40 32.29 -32.91
N ARG A 149 -39.21 31.00 -33.22
CA ARG A 149 -39.45 29.92 -32.25
C ARG A 149 -38.29 29.84 -31.27
N GLY A 150 -38.57 29.53 -30.02
CA GLY A 150 -37.60 29.37 -28.94
C GLY A 150 -36.96 30.67 -28.45
N GLN A 151 -37.42 31.83 -28.90
CA GLN A 151 -36.91 33.13 -28.47
C GLN A 151 -38.04 33.97 -27.88
N ARG A 152 -37.74 34.71 -26.82
CA ARG A 152 -38.65 35.67 -26.21
C ARG A 152 -38.80 36.88 -27.13
N VAL A 153 -40.04 37.23 -27.47
CA VAL A 153 -40.39 38.38 -28.30
C VAL A 153 -41.56 39.15 -27.70
N THR A 154 -41.53 40.47 -27.80
CA THR A 154 -42.66 41.32 -27.46
C THR A 154 -43.49 41.61 -28.70
N VAL A 155 -44.77 41.24 -28.68
CA VAL A 155 -45.73 41.57 -29.72
C VAL A 155 -46.73 42.61 -29.21
N SER A 156 -47.22 43.47 -30.10
CA SER A 156 -48.25 44.45 -29.78
C SER A 156 -49.49 44.20 -30.62
N THR A 157 -50.64 43.97 -29.98
CA THR A 157 -51.92 43.78 -30.67
C THR A 157 -52.23 44.96 -31.58
N GLN A 158 -52.82 44.69 -32.74
CA GLN A 158 -53.21 45.69 -33.74
C GLN A 158 -54.72 45.90 -33.72
N VAL A 159 -55.19 47.10 -34.06
CA VAL A 159 -56.62 47.43 -34.08
C VAL A 159 -57.36 46.59 -35.12
N VAL A 160 -58.44 45.91 -34.72
CA VAL A 160 -59.21 45.01 -35.61
C VAL A 160 -60.58 45.59 -35.96
N SER A 161 -61.32 46.09 -34.97
CA SER A 161 -62.68 46.61 -35.17
C SER A 161 -62.97 47.82 -34.28
N ALA A 162 -64.05 48.56 -34.57
CA ALA A 162 -64.46 49.77 -33.84
C ALA A 162 -63.39 50.89 -33.72
N GLY A 163 -62.35 50.86 -34.57
CA GLY A 163 -61.20 51.75 -34.45
C GLY A 163 -60.38 51.53 -33.16
N GLY A 164 -60.52 50.37 -32.51
CA GLY A 164 -59.81 49.96 -31.29
C GLY A 164 -60.34 50.60 -30.02
N ARG A 165 -61.51 51.26 -30.09
CA ARG A 165 -62.05 52.05 -28.98
C ARG A 165 -63.08 51.28 -28.16
N ILE A 166 -62.98 51.42 -26.84
CA ILE A 166 -63.90 50.78 -25.88
C ILE A 166 -65.33 51.29 -26.11
N GLY A 167 -66.29 50.37 -26.25
CA GLY A 167 -67.69 50.69 -26.51
C GLY A 167 -68.37 51.47 -25.39
N SER A 168 -69.37 52.28 -25.74
CA SER A 168 -70.13 53.08 -24.76
C SER A 168 -70.96 52.24 -23.77
N ALA A 169 -71.17 50.96 -24.06
CA ALA A 169 -71.91 50.02 -23.21
C ALA A 169 -70.99 49.01 -22.48
N ALA A 170 -69.67 49.13 -22.63
CA ALA A 170 -68.71 48.25 -21.97
C ALA A 170 -68.65 48.51 -20.45
N ASP A 171 -68.44 47.45 -19.68
CA ASP A 171 -68.25 47.51 -18.22
C ASP A 171 -66.80 47.16 -17.80
N ALA A 172 -66.06 46.46 -18.66
CA ALA A 172 -64.66 46.11 -18.48
C ALA A 172 -63.99 45.90 -19.84
N VAL A 173 -62.65 45.88 -19.84
CA VAL A 173 -61.83 45.37 -20.95
C VAL A 173 -61.22 44.04 -20.52
N TYR A 174 -61.26 43.05 -21.39
CA TYR A 174 -60.65 41.74 -21.17
C TYR A 174 -59.46 41.57 -22.10
N ILE A 175 -58.36 41.08 -21.56
CA ILE A 175 -57.22 40.62 -22.33
C ILE A 175 -57.27 39.10 -22.32
N GLU A 176 -57.26 38.49 -23.50
CA GLU A 176 -57.27 37.04 -23.67
C GLU A 176 -55.96 36.62 -24.35
N LEU A 177 -55.26 35.67 -23.74
CA LEU A 177 -54.12 34.95 -24.30
C LEU A 177 -54.62 33.60 -24.79
N HIS A 178 -54.26 33.25 -26.02
CA HIS A 178 -54.78 32.06 -26.69
C HIS A 178 -53.61 31.22 -27.20
N ASN A 179 -53.81 29.90 -27.19
CA ASN A 179 -52.98 28.94 -27.89
C ASN A 179 -53.88 28.00 -28.70
N ASP A 180 -54.31 28.40 -29.90
CA ASP A 180 -55.06 27.50 -30.80
C ASP A 180 -54.12 26.63 -31.66
N THR A 181 -52.85 26.50 -31.26
CA THR A 181 -51.85 25.71 -31.98
C THR A 181 -51.71 24.31 -31.40
N GLY A 182 -51.00 23.44 -32.11
CA GLY A 182 -50.68 22.09 -31.62
C GLY A 182 -49.46 22.03 -30.67
N GLY A 183 -48.75 23.14 -30.48
CA GLY A 183 -47.54 23.23 -29.65
C GLY A 183 -47.74 24.06 -28.37
N THR A 184 -46.66 24.31 -27.63
CA THR A 184 -46.72 25.06 -26.37
C THR A 184 -46.33 26.54 -26.56
N ILE A 185 -47.03 27.43 -25.86
CA ILE A 185 -46.73 28.86 -25.85
C ILE A 185 -46.48 29.32 -24.41
N GLU A 186 -45.37 30.00 -24.18
CA GLU A 186 -45.03 30.59 -22.87
C GLU A 186 -45.23 32.10 -22.89
N PHE A 187 -45.93 32.63 -21.91
CA PHE A 187 -46.12 34.06 -21.71
C PHE A 187 -45.31 34.52 -20.51
N HIS A 188 -44.52 35.58 -20.71
CA HIS A 188 -43.64 36.13 -19.70
C HIS A 188 -44.27 37.35 -19.04
N GLN A 189 -44.84 38.24 -19.84
CA GLN A 189 -45.41 39.48 -19.33
C GLN A 189 -46.50 40.01 -20.27
N VAL A 190 -47.55 40.61 -19.71
CA VAL A 190 -48.62 41.29 -20.42
C VAL A 190 -48.74 42.71 -19.90
N ARG A 191 -48.86 43.67 -20.82
CA ARG A 191 -49.06 45.10 -20.53
C ARG A 191 -50.24 45.62 -21.33
N LEU A 192 -51.15 46.33 -20.68
CA LEU A 192 -52.26 47.01 -21.36
C LEU A 192 -51.92 48.49 -21.51
N TRP A 193 -52.08 49.01 -22.72
CA TRP A 193 -51.89 50.42 -23.05
C TRP A 193 -53.21 51.05 -23.46
N VAL A 194 -53.43 52.28 -23.00
CA VAL A 194 -54.62 53.07 -23.25
C VAL A 194 -54.22 54.45 -23.78
N ASP A 195 -54.83 54.86 -24.90
CA ASP A 195 -54.74 56.22 -25.44
C ASP A 195 -56.10 56.92 -25.36
N SER A 196 -56.19 57.88 -24.43
CA SER A 196 -57.37 58.70 -24.15
C SER A 196 -57.48 59.94 -25.05
N GLY A 197 -56.62 60.07 -26.06
CA GLY A 197 -56.55 61.23 -26.95
C GLY A 197 -55.64 62.36 -26.46
N SER A 198 -55.14 62.29 -25.21
CA SER A 198 -54.10 63.18 -24.66
C SER A 198 -52.70 62.55 -24.60
N GLY A 199 -52.56 61.28 -24.99
CA GLY A 199 -51.32 60.51 -24.93
C GLY A 199 -51.53 59.09 -24.40
N GLU A 200 -50.65 58.18 -24.81
CA GLU A 200 -50.70 56.76 -24.43
C GLU A 200 -50.04 56.53 -23.06
N HIS A 201 -50.66 55.70 -22.21
CA HIS A 201 -50.13 55.31 -20.89
C HIS A 201 -50.52 53.86 -20.54
N PRO A 202 -49.72 53.17 -19.70
CA PRO A 202 -50.00 51.79 -19.33
C PRO A 202 -51.05 51.73 -18.20
N VAL A 203 -51.86 50.68 -18.22
CA VAL A 203 -52.82 50.35 -17.16
C VAL A 203 -52.33 49.14 -16.39
N ALA A 204 -52.34 49.24 -15.07
CA ALA A 204 -51.93 48.16 -14.20
C ALA A 204 -52.83 46.93 -14.40
N LEU A 205 -52.20 45.79 -14.68
CA LEU A 205 -52.85 44.50 -14.78
C LEU A 205 -52.46 43.63 -13.57
N PRO A 206 -53.42 43.06 -12.85
CA PRO A 206 -53.13 42.11 -11.79
C PRO A 206 -52.34 40.91 -12.33
N ASN A 207 -51.24 40.54 -11.66
CA ASN A 207 -50.41 39.35 -11.92
C ASN A 207 -50.01 39.14 -13.39
N ALA A 208 -49.73 40.22 -14.11
CA ALA A 208 -49.43 40.16 -15.54
C ALA A 208 -47.93 40.04 -15.87
N ASP A 209 -47.05 39.97 -14.87
CA ASP A 209 -45.60 39.78 -15.06
C ASP A 209 -45.16 38.32 -14.90
N PHE A 210 -46.08 37.42 -14.52
CA PHE A 210 -45.89 35.96 -14.28
C PHE A 210 -44.66 35.50 -13.47
N ALA A 211 -43.81 36.43 -13.01
CA ALA A 211 -42.66 36.23 -12.15
C ALA A 211 -43.05 35.83 -10.72
N GLN A 212 -44.33 36.00 -10.37
CA GLN A 212 -44.92 35.62 -9.09
C GLN A 212 -46.01 34.57 -9.30
N GLU A 213 -46.35 33.81 -8.24
CA GLU A 213 -47.47 32.87 -8.32
C GLU A 213 -48.78 33.60 -8.60
N LEU A 214 -49.65 32.97 -9.38
CA LEU A 214 -51.00 33.46 -9.57
C LEU A 214 -51.73 33.34 -8.23
N ASP A 215 -52.09 34.47 -7.62
CA ASP A 215 -53.11 34.42 -6.58
C ASP A 215 -54.43 33.96 -7.23
N GLY A 216 -55.17 33.09 -6.53
CA GLY A 216 -56.43 32.51 -7.04
C GLY A 216 -57.56 33.52 -7.25
N SER A 217 -57.29 34.83 -7.22
CA SER A 217 -58.24 35.91 -7.48
C SER A 217 -58.14 36.49 -8.90
N THR A 218 -57.17 36.06 -9.69
CA THR A 218 -56.96 36.46 -11.10
C THR A 218 -57.49 35.41 -12.08
N ASN A 219 -57.88 35.84 -13.30
CA ASN A 219 -58.46 34.95 -14.31
C ASN A 219 -57.41 34.37 -15.28
N TRP A 220 -56.12 34.60 -15.02
CA TRP A 220 -55.02 34.05 -15.82
C TRP A 220 -54.88 32.52 -15.72
N SER A 221 -55.60 31.88 -14.80
CA SER A 221 -55.61 30.42 -14.64
C SER A 221 -56.73 29.76 -15.45
N SER A 222 -56.39 28.69 -16.18
CA SER A 222 -57.34 27.74 -16.77
C SER A 222 -56.80 26.32 -16.64
N ALA A 223 -57.61 25.29 -16.96
CA ALA A 223 -57.16 23.89 -16.86
C ALA A 223 -55.98 23.56 -17.81
N GLN A 224 -55.75 24.41 -18.82
CA GLN A 224 -54.67 24.30 -19.80
C GLN A 224 -53.56 25.34 -19.59
N ALA A 225 -53.61 26.09 -18.48
CA ALA A 225 -52.62 27.09 -18.11
C ALA A 225 -51.93 26.69 -16.81
N ARG A 226 -50.59 26.77 -16.76
CA ARG A 226 -49.81 26.56 -15.53
C ARG A 226 -48.68 27.57 -15.42
N ILE A 227 -48.34 27.96 -14.20
CA ILE A 227 -47.06 28.64 -13.96
C ILE A 227 -45.98 27.57 -13.94
N ALA A 228 -44.98 27.72 -14.80
CA ALA A 228 -43.78 26.89 -14.82
C ALA A 228 -42.58 27.73 -14.39
N SER A 229 -41.61 27.08 -13.75
CA SER A 229 -40.35 27.71 -13.36
C SER A 229 -39.17 26.98 -13.98
N ALA A 230 -38.10 27.71 -14.26
CA ALA A 230 -36.85 27.18 -14.78
C ALA A 230 -35.65 28.00 -14.29
N ALA A 231 -34.50 27.35 -14.15
CA ALA A 231 -33.22 28.01 -14.04
C ALA A 231 -32.75 28.41 -15.44
N VAL A 232 -32.49 29.69 -15.67
CA VAL A 232 -31.87 30.22 -16.89
C VAL A 232 -30.40 30.43 -16.62
N LEU A 233 -29.55 29.67 -17.31
CA LEU A 233 -28.10 29.76 -17.20
C LEU A 233 -27.58 30.51 -18.43
N GLU A 234 -26.93 31.66 -18.23
CA GLU A 234 -26.20 32.36 -19.30
C GLU A 234 -24.89 31.61 -19.65
N PRO A 235 -24.30 31.84 -20.84
CA PRO A 235 -23.03 31.23 -21.23
C PRO A 235 -21.94 31.31 -20.15
N GLY A 236 -21.35 30.17 -19.81
CA GLY A 236 -20.31 30.05 -18.78
C GLY A 236 -20.81 29.96 -17.34
N SER A 237 -22.12 29.98 -17.10
CA SER A 237 -22.69 29.89 -15.75
C SER A 237 -22.75 28.45 -15.24
N VAL A 238 -22.60 28.29 -13.93
CA VAL A 238 -22.66 27.03 -13.21
C VAL A 238 -23.58 27.21 -12.00
N VAL A 239 -24.49 26.27 -11.80
CA VAL A 239 -25.35 26.21 -10.62
C VAL A 239 -25.09 24.88 -9.95
N SER A 240 -24.61 24.89 -8.71
CA SER A 240 -24.19 23.67 -8.01
C SER A 240 -24.88 23.50 -6.67
N ARG A 241 -25.01 22.24 -6.24
CA ARG A 241 -25.52 21.87 -4.94
C ARG A 241 -24.89 20.57 -4.47
N THR A 242 -24.49 20.52 -3.21
CA THR A 242 -24.03 19.29 -2.56
C THR A 242 -25.19 18.67 -1.79
N VAL A 243 -25.41 17.38 -2.03
CA VAL A 243 -26.32 16.52 -1.25
C VAL A 243 -25.46 15.70 -0.29
N PRO A 244 -25.62 15.84 1.03
CA PRO A 244 -24.83 15.09 1.98
C PRO A 244 -25.16 13.59 1.88
N VAL A 245 -24.13 12.74 2.05
CA VAL A 245 -24.36 11.31 2.32
C VAL A 245 -24.71 11.18 3.80
N GLY A 246 -25.79 10.46 4.13
CA GLY A 246 -26.23 10.34 5.52
C GLY A 246 -27.44 9.43 5.69
N SER A 247 -27.78 9.10 6.94
CA SER A 247 -28.75 8.05 7.29
C SER A 247 -30.24 8.40 7.08
N ASP A 248 -30.56 9.55 6.48
CA ASP A 248 -31.94 9.88 6.14
C ASP A 248 -32.38 9.02 4.93
N PRO A 249 -33.55 8.36 4.97
CA PRO A 249 -34.02 7.52 3.86
C PRO A 249 -34.22 8.27 2.54
N THR A 250 -34.22 9.61 2.56
CA THR A 250 -34.29 10.49 1.40
C THR A 250 -32.93 11.07 1.00
N LEU A 251 -31.82 10.71 1.65
CA LEU A 251 -30.47 11.10 1.26
C LEU A 251 -29.73 9.92 0.58
N PRO A 252 -28.66 10.21 -0.19
CA PRO A 252 -27.70 9.20 -0.59
C PRO A 252 -27.14 8.48 0.64
N MET A 253 -27.14 7.15 0.60
CA MET A 253 -26.60 6.29 1.66
C MET A 253 -25.56 5.35 1.09
N ARG A 254 -24.59 4.96 1.93
CA ARG A 254 -23.70 3.83 1.60
C ARG A 254 -24.57 2.58 1.45
N GLY A 255 -24.44 1.88 0.32
CA GLY A 255 -25.32 0.77 -0.07
C GLY A 255 -26.42 1.12 -1.09
N ASP A 256 -26.48 2.36 -1.60
CA ASP A 256 -27.20 2.62 -2.85
C ASP A 256 -26.32 2.19 -4.04
N ASP A 257 -26.80 1.25 -4.86
CA ASP A 257 -26.03 0.55 -5.90
C ASP A 257 -25.78 1.40 -7.16
N ASP A 258 -26.69 2.34 -7.42
CA ASP A 258 -26.68 3.21 -8.59
C ASP A 258 -26.99 4.66 -8.19
N VAL A 259 -26.48 5.62 -8.96
CA VAL A 259 -26.91 7.03 -8.93
C VAL A 259 -27.35 7.46 -10.32
N ALA A 260 -28.55 8.04 -10.41
CA ALA A 260 -29.11 8.56 -11.64
C ALA A 260 -29.54 10.02 -11.51
N LEU A 261 -29.26 10.81 -12.54
CA LEU A 261 -29.66 12.21 -12.69
C LEU A 261 -30.68 12.31 -13.82
N THR A 262 -31.81 12.95 -13.56
CA THR A 262 -32.81 13.34 -14.58
C THR A 262 -33.05 14.85 -14.50
N LEU A 263 -33.18 15.53 -15.63
CA LEU A 263 -33.54 16.95 -15.70
C LEU A 263 -34.26 17.28 -17.01
N GLY A 264 -35.09 18.32 -17.01
CA GLY A 264 -35.67 18.91 -18.22
C GLY A 264 -34.79 20.03 -18.76
N ALA A 265 -34.53 20.05 -20.06
CA ALA A 265 -33.71 21.06 -20.73
C ALA A 265 -34.43 21.71 -21.92
N PHE A 266 -34.29 23.03 -22.06
CA PHE A 266 -34.71 23.82 -23.22
C PHE A 266 -33.50 24.52 -23.82
N ILE A 267 -33.16 24.14 -25.06
CA ILE A 267 -31.97 24.63 -25.76
C ILE A 267 -32.36 25.74 -26.75
N ASP A 268 -31.63 26.85 -26.71
CA ASP A 268 -31.81 27.97 -27.65
C ASP A 268 -31.66 27.48 -29.12
N PRO A 269 -32.55 27.88 -30.03
CA PRO A 269 -32.50 27.50 -31.45
C PRO A 269 -31.22 27.91 -32.18
N ARG A 270 -30.45 28.86 -31.64
CA ARG A 270 -29.18 29.33 -32.21
C ARG A 270 -28.00 28.48 -31.76
N THR A 271 -28.16 27.64 -30.75
CA THR A 271 -27.11 26.72 -30.27
C THR A 271 -26.84 25.65 -31.33
N PRO A 272 -25.60 25.51 -31.83
CA PRO A 272 -25.23 24.48 -32.79
C PRO A 272 -25.54 23.06 -32.30
N SER A 273 -25.61 22.10 -33.23
CA SER A 273 -25.62 20.68 -32.88
C SER A 273 -24.23 20.24 -32.41
N GLY A 274 -24.02 20.25 -31.10
CA GLY A 274 -22.72 20.01 -30.48
C GLY A 274 -22.81 19.31 -29.13
N THR A 275 -21.61 19.03 -28.64
CA THR A 275 -21.10 18.23 -27.52
C THR A 275 -21.45 18.52 -26.05
N GLU A 276 -22.47 19.33 -25.70
CA GLU A 276 -22.43 20.09 -24.41
C GLU A 276 -23.06 19.44 -23.15
N THR A 277 -22.28 19.29 -22.08
CA THR A 277 -22.72 18.78 -20.77
C THR A 277 -23.67 19.76 -20.08
N LEU A 278 -24.89 19.30 -19.77
CA LEU A 278 -25.94 20.11 -19.11
C LEU A 278 -26.03 19.87 -17.59
N GLY A 279 -25.65 18.68 -17.14
CA GLY A 279 -25.61 18.30 -15.72
C GLY A 279 -24.54 17.24 -15.45
N GLU A 280 -23.84 17.36 -14.33
CA GLU A 280 -22.75 16.47 -13.90
C GLU A 280 -22.90 16.18 -12.41
N VAL A 281 -22.70 14.92 -12.01
CA VAL A 281 -22.60 14.54 -10.59
C VAL A 281 -21.15 14.20 -10.28
N ARG A 282 -20.63 14.78 -9.21
CA ARG A 282 -19.25 14.64 -8.77
C ARG A 282 -19.17 14.07 -7.37
N ASN A 283 -18.17 13.24 -7.15
CA ASN A 283 -17.72 12.77 -5.85
C ASN A 283 -16.26 13.21 -5.66
N GLN A 284 -15.97 13.96 -4.59
CA GLN A 284 -14.63 14.49 -4.29
C GLN A 284 -13.87 15.11 -5.49
N GLY A 285 -14.61 15.78 -6.38
CA GLY A 285 -14.06 16.41 -7.58
C GLY A 285 -13.97 15.51 -8.82
N ALA A 286 -14.05 14.18 -8.67
CA ALA A 286 -14.15 13.24 -9.78
C ALA A 286 -15.57 13.21 -10.36
N SER A 287 -15.70 13.15 -11.69
CA SER A 287 -16.99 13.07 -12.39
C SER A 287 -17.53 11.65 -12.34
N LEU A 288 -18.63 11.41 -11.62
CA LEU A 288 -19.31 10.12 -11.56
C LEU A 288 -20.20 9.87 -12.79
N LEU A 289 -20.96 10.89 -13.20
CA LEU A 289 -21.84 10.80 -14.36
C LEU A 289 -22.03 12.16 -15.02
N ARG A 290 -22.26 12.13 -16.34
CA ARG A 290 -22.60 13.30 -17.15
C ARG A 290 -23.92 13.04 -17.85
N ALA A 291 -24.90 13.93 -17.62
CA ALA A 291 -26.10 13.97 -18.44
C ALA A 291 -25.68 14.38 -19.88
N ALA A 292 -25.80 13.41 -20.79
CA ALA A 292 -25.35 13.52 -22.17
C ALA A 292 -26.10 14.60 -22.97
N ASP A 293 -25.50 14.93 -24.09
CA ASP A 293 -25.23 16.32 -24.42
C ASP A 293 -26.20 16.90 -25.47
N SER A 294 -26.22 18.23 -25.61
CA SER A 294 -27.23 18.94 -26.41
C SER A 294 -27.34 18.46 -27.86
N ALA A 295 -26.36 17.72 -28.40
CA ALA A 295 -26.34 17.18 -29.76
C ALA A 295 -27.62 16.43 -30.14
N GLY A 296 -28.22 15.68 -29.22
CA GLY A 296 -29.42 14.88 -29.45
C GLY A 296 -30.76 15.57 -29.21
N LEU A 297 -30.78 16.74 -28.57
CA LEU A 297 -32.01 17.39 -28.14
C LEU A 297 -32.64 18.23 -29.26
N ALA A 298 -33.95 18.16 -29.43
CA ALA A 298 -34.68 19.14 -30.23
C ALA A 298 -34.48 20.55 -29.63
N ARG A 299 -34.32 21.56 -30.49
CA ARG A 299 -34.15 22.95 -30.05
C ARG A 299 -35.52 23.61 -29.93
N ALA A 300 -35.61 24.67 -29.12
CA ALA A 300 -36.84 25.42 -28.89
C ALA A 300 -38.00 24.61 -28.26
N SER A 301 -37.73 23.50 -27.58
CA SER A 301 -38.73 22.70 -26.87
C SER A 301 -38.11 22.01 -25.64
N TRP A 302 -38.88 21.85 -24.57
CA TRP A 302 -38.46 21.10 -23.38
C TRP A 302 -38.31 19.61 -23.67
N GLN A 303 -37.22 19.00 -23.20
CA GLN A 303 -36.99 17.55 -23.24
C GLN A 303 -36.35 17.07 -21.94
N ASP A 304 -36.72 15.86 -21.52
CA ASP A 304 -36.09 15.19 -20.39
C ASP A 304 -34.77 14.54 -20.82
N VAL A 305 -33.76 14.71 -19.97
CA VAL A 305 -32.41 14.16 -20.11
C VAL A 305 -32.13 13.31 -18.89
N ALA A 306 -31.58 12.11 -19.08
CA ALA A 306 -31.23 11.21 -17.99
C ALA A 306 -29.84 10.60 -18.18
N ALA A 307 -29.14 10.34 -17.07
CA ALA A 307 -27.91 9.57 -17.01
C ALA A 307 -27.87 8.73 -15.73
N THR A 308 -27.27 7.54 -15.81
CA THR A 308 -27.12 6.59 -14.70
C THR A 308 -25.68 6.10 -14.65
N ALA A 309 -25.10 6.07 -13.45
CA ALA A 309 -23.86 5.36 -13.14
C ALA A 309 -24.17 4.23 -12.15
N SER A 310 -23.49 3.09 -12.34
CA SER A 310 -23.67 1.85 -11.58
C SER A 310 -22.33 1.27 -11.14
N GLY A 311 -22.26 0.75 -9.92
CA GLY A 311 -21.11 -0.01 -9.41
C GLY A 311 -20.63 0.41 -8.01
N ASP A 312 -19.82 -0.45 -7.39
CA ASP A 312 -19.40 -0.40 -5.98
C ASP A 312 -18.62 0.89 -5.58
N THR A 313 -18.18 1.68 -6.57
CA THR A 313 -17.39 2.90 -6.38
C THR A 313 -18.22 4.19 -6.42
N VAL A 314 -19.53 4.12 -6.66
CA VAL A 314 -20.37 5.32 -6.83
C VAL A 314 -20.55 6.10 -5.52
N LEU A 315 -20.61 5.41 -4.38
CA LEU A 315 -20.74 5.96 -3.02
C LEU A 315 -19.77 5.28 -2.04
N ASP A 316 -18.49 5.22 -2.43
CA ASP A 316 -17.43 4.57 -1.65
C ASP A 316 -17.18 5.21 -0.28
N ALA A 317 -16.35 4.54 0.55
CA ALA A 317 -15.95 4.91 1.92
C ALA A 317 -15.55 6.39 2.11
N THR A 318 -15.09 7.06 1.06
CA THR A 318 -14.60 8.45 1.14
C THR A 318 -15.68 9.48 0.83
N THR A 319 -16.82 9.06 0.24
CA THR A 319 -17.92 9.95 -0.18
C THR A 319 -18.64 10.57 1.03
N ASP A 320 -18.47 11.88 1.23
CA ASP A 320 -19.16 12.69 2.25
C ASP A 320 -20.34 13.49 1.69
N GLY A 321 -20.36 13.71 0.37
CA GLY A 321 -21.46 14.34 -0.33
C GLY A 321 -21.35 14.22 -1.85
N LEU A 322 -22.50 14.13 -2.51
CA LEU A 322 -22.59 14.21 -3.97
C LEU A 322 -22.79 15.65 -4.40
N THR A 323 -21.89 16.17 -5.22
CA THR A 323 -22.03 17.52 -5.79
C THR A 323 -22.67 17.43 -7.17
N LEU A 324 -23.88 17.95 -7.29
CA LEU A 324 -24.58 18.12 -8.56
C LEU A 324 -24.26 19.50 -9.14
N GLU A 325 -23.80 19.53 -10.38
CA GLU A 325 -23.48 20.75 -11.12
C GLU A 325 -24.28 20.84 -12.41
N LEU A 326 -25.04 21.91 -12.56
CA LEU A 326 -25.75 22.28 -13.78
C LEU A 326 -24.92 23.35 -14.50
N ARG A 327 -24.55 23.11 -15.76
CA ARG A 327 -23.58 23.95 -16.47
C ARG A 327 -24.13 24.39 -17.82
N ASN A 328 -23.80 25.62 -18.22
CA ASN A 328 -24.01 26.07 -19.59
C ASN A 328 -22.67 26.41 -20.24
N THR A 329 -22.16 25.50 -21.06
CA THR A 329 -20.93 25.69 -21.86
C THR A 329 -21.21 26.20 -23.28
N THR A 330 -22.48 26.44 -23.62
CA THR A 330 -22.89 26.91 -24.94
C THR A 330 -22.73 28.43 -25.07
N ALA A 331 -22.76 28.94 -26.31
CA ALA A 331 -22.69 30.38 -26.58
C ALA A 331 -24.03 31.12 -26.38
N TYR A 332 -25.10 30.42 -25.98
CA TYR A 332 -26.44 30.98 -25.77
C TYR A 332 -27.03 30.52 -24.43
N PRO A 333 -28.10 31.15 -23.92
CA PRO A 333 -28.73 30.71 -22.68
C PRO A 333 -29.32 29.30 -22.78
N VAL A 334 -29.26 28.54 -21.70
CA VAL A 334 -29.92 27.24 -21.53
C VAL A 334 -30.89 27.34 -20.36
N ARG A 335 -32.10 26.80 -20.51
CA ARG A 335 -33.09 26.74 -19.43
C ARG A 335 -33.21 25.31 -18.93
N LEU A 336 -33.18 25.11 -17.62
CA LEU A 336 -33.22 23.81 -16.95
C LEU A 336 -34.36 23.77 -15.93
N ARG A 337 -35.01 22.62 -15.75
CA ARG A 337 -36.08 22.40 -14.75
C ARG A 337 -36.19 20.94 -14.33
N ASP A 338 -37.06 20.67 -13.37
CA ASP A 338 -37.46 19.31 -12.94
C ASP A 338 -36.27 18.39 -12.62
N VAL A 339 -35.28 18.91 -11.89
CA VAL A 339 -34.03 18.20 -11.58
C VAL A 339 -34.30 17.10 -10.53
N ARG A 340 -33.84 15.88 -10.79
CA ARG A 340 -34.00 14.75 -9.88
C ARG A 340 -32.71 13.95 -9.81
N LEU A 341 -32.27 13.66 -8.59
CA LEU A 341 -31.22 12.70 -8.31
C LEU A 341 -31.87 11.51 -7.61
N THR A 342 -31.58 10.31 -8.08
CA THR A 342 -32.18 9.06 -7.56
C THR A 342 -31.12 8.00 -7.37
N GLY A 343 -31.27 7.17 -6.35
CA GLY A 343 -30.49 5.95 -6.16
C GLY A 343 -31.32 4.69 -6.38
N LEU A 344 -30.67 3.54 -6.53
CA LEU A 344 -31.30 2.23 -6.32
C LEU A 344 -30.83 1.67 -4.99
N ARG A 345 -31.78 1.43 -4.07
CA ARG A 345 -31.50 0.84 -2.77
C ARG A 345 -31.96 -0.61 -2.77
N SER A 346 -31.04 -1.52 -2.55
CA SER A 346 -31.36 -2.92 -2.30
C SER A 346 -32.03 -3.04 -0.91
N GLU A 347 -33.26 -3.57 -0.84
CA GLU A 347 -33.92 -3.83 0.44
C GLU A 347 -33.23 -5.01 1.15
N GLY A 348 -32.35 -4.69 2.11
CA GLY A 348 -31.85 -5.57 3.16
C GLY A 348 -30.51 -6.25 2.89
N SER A 349 -29.50 -5.92 3.71
CA SER A 349 -28.49 -6.90 4.14
C SER A 349 -27.77 -6.52 5.44
N ASP A 350 -27.52 -5.23 5.69
CA ASP A 350 -26.50 -4.85 6.69
C ASP A 350 -27.00 -4.14 7.97
N ASP A 351 -28.29 -3.79 8.06
CA ASP A 351 -28.95 -3.38 9.34
C ASP A 351 -29.35 -4.67 10.09
N LEU A 352 -28.36 -5.22 10.80
CA LEU A 352 -28.42 -6.54 11.41
C LEU A 352 -29.28 -6.54 12.68
N ASP A 353 -29.34 -5.42 13.41
CA ASP A 353 -30.15 -5.31 14.62
C ASP A 353 -31.60 -4.85 14.34
N GLY A 354 -31.89 -4.38 13.12
CA GLY A 354 -33.21 -4.00 12.63
C GLY A 354 -33.71 -2.65 13.18
N ASN A 355 -32.80 -1.78 13.62
CA ASN A 355 -33.13 -0.46 14.16
C ASN A 355 -33.31 0.62 13.07
N GLY A 356 -32.98 0.31 11.81
CA GLY A 356 -33.06 1.20 10.66
C GLY A 356 -31.79 2.00 10.35
N VAL A 357 -30.67 1.73 11.05
CA VAL A 357 -29.37 2.41 10.92
C VAL A 357 -28.26 1.37 10.99
N VAL A 358 -27.29 1.44 10.07
CA VAL A 358 -26.09 0.59 10.08
C VAL A 358 -24.99 1.28 10.88
N ASP A 359 -24.69 0.80 12.10
CA ASP A 359 -23.69 1.36 13.00
C ASP A 359 -23.04 0.31 13.94
N SER A 360 -22.32 0.77 14.96
CA SER A 360 -21.65 -0.11 15.95
C SER A 360 -22.60 -1.02 16.75
N ALA A 361 -23.90 -0.74 16.80
CA ALA A 361 -24.92 -1.58 17.40
C ALA A 361 -25.11 -2.87 16.58
N ASP A 362 -25.01 -2.81 15.25
CA ASP A 362 -25.05 -3.99 14.37
C ASP A 362 -23.86 -4.91 14.61
N ALA A 363 -22.65 -4.35 14.72
CA ALA A 363 -21.46 -5.14 15.08
C ALA A 363 -21.63 -5.81 16.45
N SER A 364 -22.22 -5.12 17.42
CA SER A 364 -22.51 -5.67 18.75
C SER A 364 -23.54 -6.80 18.68
N TRP A 365 -24.59 -6.63 17.87
CA TRP A 365 -25.59 -7.66 17.62
C TRP A 365 -24.99 -8.87 16.90
N PHE A 366 -24.18 -8.65 15.88
CA PHE A 366 -23.53 -9.69 15.09
C PHE A 366 -22.56 -10.51 15.95
N SER A 367 -21.75 -9.84 16.77
CA SER A 367 -20.92 -10.49 17.78
C SER A 367 -21.72 -11.41 18.71
N ALA A 368 -22.92 -10.99 19.14
CA ALA A 368 -23.81 -11.81 19.95
C ALA A 368 -24.39 -13.02 19.18
N GLN A 369 -24.63 -12.92 17.87
CA GLN A 369 -25.05 -14.05 17.04
C GLN A 369 -23.93 -15.09 16.87
N ILE A 370 -22.69 -14.65 16.67
CA ILE A 370 -21.52 -15.54 16.62
C ILE A 370 -21.38 -16.27 17.95
N ALA A 371 -21.49 -15.57 19.08
CA ALA A 371 -21.46 -16.18 20.41
C ALA A 371 -22.60 -17.18 20.66
N ALA A 372 -23.74 -17.02 19.97
CA ALA A 372 -24.87 -17.94 20.01
C ALA A 372 -24.71 -19.15 19.07
N GLY A 373 -23.67 -19.19 18.23
CA GLY A 373 -23.43 -20.25 17.25
C GLY A 373 -24.39 -20.19 16.06
N THR A 374 -24.71 -18.99 15.58
CA THR A 374 -25.51 -18.82 14.36
C THR A 374 -24.82 -19.46 13.14
N SER A 375 -25.62 -19.80 12.14
CA SER A 375 -25.15 -20.24 10.81
C SER A 375 -26.01 -19.60 9.72
N ASP A 376 -26.47 -18.38 9.97
CA ASP A 376 -27.30 -17.64 9.03
C ASP A 376 -26.44 -17.24 7.82
N PRO A 377 -26.73 -17.76 6.60
CA PRO A 377 -25.94 -17.42 5.41
C PRO A 377 -25.98 -15.93 5.05
N ALA A 378 -26.91 -15.15 5.61
CA ALA A 378 -26.93 -13.70 5.44
C ALA A 378 -25.79 -12.99 6.19
N LEU A 379 -25.13 -13.66 7.13
CA LEU A 379 -24.03 -13.14 7.94
C LEU A 379 -22.65 -13.67 7.49
N ASP A 380 -22.61 -14.42 6.40
CA ASP A 380 -21.39 -14.97 5.78
C ASP A 380 -20.88 -13.95 4.75
N TYR A 381 -20.10 -12.98 5.24
CA TYR A 381 -19.67 -11.80 4.48
C TYR A 381 -18.46 -12.08 3.60
N ASP A 382 -17.62 -13.04 3.98
CA ASP A 382 -16.47 -13.45 3.17
C ASP A 382 -16.77 -14.65 2.23
N HIS A 383 -17.98 -15.20 2.32
CA HIS A 383 -18.53 -16.25 1.46
C HIS A 383 -17.79 -17.59 1.56
N ASP A 384 -17.21 -17.89 2.72
CA ASP A 384 -16.53 -19.16 3.00
C ASP A 384 -17.48 -20.27 3.50
N GLY A 385 -18.76 -19.95 3.69
CA GLY A 385 -19.79 -20.86 4.17
C GLY A 385 -19.84 -21.00 5.69
N GLN A 386 -19.09 -20.19 6.43
CA GLN A 386 -19.07 -20.10 7.88
C GLN A 386 -19.53 -18.72 8.35
N VAL A 387 -19.88 -18.62 9.63
CA VAL A 387 -20.14 -17.34 10.27
C VAL A 387 -19.27 -17.28 11.51
N THR A 388 -18.17 -16.57 11.40
CA THR A 388 -17.10 -16.51 12.40
C THR A 388 -16.81 -15.06 12.78
N LYS A 389 -15.82 -14.85 13.64
CA LYS A 389 -15.37 -13.48 13.93
C LYS A 389 -14.72 -12.80 12.72
N LYS A 390 -14.33 -13.56 11.69
CA LYS A 390 -13.78 -13.02 10.44
C LYS A 390 -14.84 -12.23 9.70
N ASP A 391 -16.06 -12.74 9.60
CA ASP A 391 -17.20 -12.03 9.03
C ASP A 391 -17.53 -10.75 9.79
N LEU A 392 -17.45 -10.80 11.13
CA LEU A 392 -17.59 -9.60 11.95
C LEU A 392 -16.49 -8.58 11.65
N SER A 393 -15.23 -9.02 11.53
CA SER A 393 -14.11 -8.15 11.15
C SER A 393 -14.31 -7.54 9.76
N PHE A 394 -14.76 -8.33 8.78
CA PHE A 394 -15.14 -7.85 7.46
C PHE A 394 -16.25 -6.79 7.55
N PHE A 395 -17.31 -7.09 8.29
CA PHE A 395 -18.44 -6.17 8.49
C PHE A 395 -17.97 -4.84 9.10
N VAL A 396 -17.18 -4.88 10.18
CA VAL A 396 -16.65 -3.67 10.82
C VAL A 396 -15.75 -2.90 9.85
N ARG A 397 -14.86 -3.60 9.13
CA ARG A 397 -13.92 -2.96 8.21
C ARG A 397 -14.58 -2.34 6.99
N PHE A 398 -15.39 -3.10 6.26
CA PHE A 398 -15.87 -2.74 4.92
C PHE A 398 -17.31 -2.24 4.90
N VAL A 399 -18.16 -2.75 5.79
CA VAL A 399 -19.58 -2.34 5.86
C VAL A 399 -19.74 -1.10 6.74
N LEU A 400 -19.17 -1.10 7.94
CA LEU A 400 -19.17 0.09 8.81
C LEU A 400 -18.13 1.14 8.37
N GLY A 401 -17.12 0.74 7.59
CA GLY A 401 -16.03 1.61 7.17
C GLY A 401 -15.10 2.01 8.31
N ASP A 402 -15.03 1.22 9.39
CA ASP A 402 -14.17 1.53 10.53
C ASP A 402 -12.71 1.19 10.20
N THR A 403 -11.93 2.24 9.97
CA THR A 403 -10.51 2.11 9.60
C THR A 403 -9.61 1.63 10.74
N SER A 404 -10.11 1.60 11.98
CA SER A 404 -9.38 1.05 13.13
C SER A 404 -9.38 -0.48 13.14
N GLU A 405 -10.34 -1.10 12.46
CA GLU A 405 -10.30 -2.52 12.16
C GLU A 405 -9.33 -2.76 11.01
N VAL A 406 -8.44 -3.74 11.17
CA VAL A 406 -7.57 -4.23 10.10
C VAL A 406 -8.05 -5.62 9.78
N TYR A 407 -8.51 -5.88 8.55
CA TYR A 407 -9.00 -7.18 8.14
C TYR A 407 -7.86 -8.05 7.60
N ALA A 408 -7.61 -9.20 8.23
CA ALA A 408 -6.56 -10.14 7.83
C ALA A 408 -7.08 -11.13 6.77
N ASN A 409 -7.16 -10.67 5.52
CA ASN A 409 -7.72 -11.45 4.42
C ASN A 409 -6.77 -12.55 3.91
N LEU A 410 -7.23 -13.80 3.92
CA LEU A 410 -6.48 -14.96 3.42
C LEU A 410 -6.62 -15.23 1.92
N SER A 411 -7.51 -14.54 1.18
CA SER A 411 -7.86 -14.90 -0.20
C SER A 411 -6.66 -15.09 -1.12
N HIS A 412 -5.64 -14.23 -1.03
CA HIS A 412 -4.45 -14.37 -1.85
C HIS A 412 -3.49 -15.46 -1.36
N LEU A 413 -3.39 -15.69 -0.05
CA LEU A 413 -2.64 -16.84 0.49
C LEU A 413 -3.30 -18.17 0.06
N ASP A 414 -4.63 -18.23 0.03
CA ASP A 414 -5.38 -19.36 -0.47
C ASP A 414 -5.16 -19.56 -1.98
N PHE A 415 -5.06 -18.47 -2.76
CA PHE A 415 -4.66 -18.53 -4.16
C PHE A 415 -3.24 -19.08 -4.34
N LEU A 416 -2.30 -18.75 -3.45
CA LEU A 416 -0.95 -19.31 -3.46
C LEU A 416 -0.89 -20.76 -2.98
N SER A 417 -1.94 -21.24 -2.29
CA SER A 417 -1.97 -22.56 -1.67
C SER A 417 -2.55 -23.62 -2.63
N GLU A 418 -1.75 -24.63 -2.98
CA GLU A 418 -2.19 -25.76 -3.79
C GLU A 418 -2.41 -27.01 -2.91
N HIS A 419 -3.59 -27.62 -3.00
CA HIS A 419 -3.85 -28.92 -2.38
C HIS A 419 -3.26 -30.06 -3.20
N VAL A 420 -2.44 -30.87 -2.56
CA VAL A 420 -1.76 -32.01 -3.20
C VAL A 420 -2.00 -33.29 -2.42
N GLU A 421 -1.78 -34.44 -3.04
CA GLU A 421 -1.81 -35.74 -2.38
C GLU A 421 -0.45 -36.43 -2.56
N LEU A 422 0.29 -36.60 -1.47
CA LEU A 422 1.61 -37.26 -1.46
C LEU A 422 1.52 -38.50 -0.57
N ASP A 423 1.94 -39.65 -1.12
CA ASP A 423 1.86 -40.95 -0.44
C ASP A 423 0.45 -41.30 0.09
N GLY A 424 -0.60 -40.80 -0.58
CA GLY A 424 -2.00 -40.98 -0.18
C GLY A 424 -2.46 -40.10 0.97
N ILE A 425 -1.65 -39.11 1.38
CA ILE A 425 -1.95 -38.16 2.45
C ILE A 425 -2.25 -36.80 1.81
N PRO A 426 -3.40 -36.17 2.11
CA PRO A 426 -3.69 -34.81 1.67
C PRO A 426 -2.77 -33.79 2.34
N MET A 427 -2.13 -32.95 1.54
CA MET A 427 -1.18 -31.93 1.97
C MET A 427 -1.46 -30.59 1.28
N MET A 428 -0.74 -29.56 1.69
CA MET A 428 -0.73 -28.23 1.09
C MET A 428 0.71 -27.84 0.78
N ILE A 429 0.92 -27.32 -0.43
CA ILE A 429 2.12 -26.55 -0.77
C ILE A 429 1.73 -25.09 -1.00
N VAL A 430 2.68 -24.17 -0.86
CA VAL A 430 2.47 -22.74 -1.14
C VAL A 430 3.43 -22.32 -2.25
N HIS A 431 2.91 -21.70 -3.30
CA HIS A 431 3.69 -21.28 -4.46
C HIS A 431 4.66 -20.14 -4.11
N LEU A 432 5.93 -20.29 -4.50
CA LEU A 432 7.02 -19.37 -4.16
C LEU A 432 6.71 -17.91 -4.58
N TYR A 433 6.41 -17.71 -5.87
CA TYR A 433 6.28 -16.39 -6.47
C TYR A 433 4.94 -16.25 -7.18
N ALA A 434 4.41 -15.01 -7.17
CA ALA A 434 3.30 -14.61 -8.00
C ALA A 434 3.48 -13.18 -8.50
N GLU A 435 3.16 -12.97 -9.77
CA GLU A 435 3.23 -11.67 -10.45
C GLU A 435 1.85 -11.23 -10.92
N PRO A 436 1.59 -9.91 -11.00
CA PRO A 436 0.37 -9.40 -11.62
C PRO A 436 0.28 -9.80 -13.10
N ILE A 437 -0.89 -10.23 -13.55
CA ILE A 437 -1.16 -10.54 -14.96
C ILE A 437 -1.01 -9.29 -15.84
N ASP A 438 -1.45 -8.13 -15.33
CA ASP A 438 -1.14 -6.81 -15.90
C ASP A 438 -0.66 -5.88 -14.77
N ARG A 439 0.61 -5.43 -14.86
CA ARG A 439 1.20 -4.52 -13.86
C ARG A 439 0.55 -3.14 -13.82
N ASN A 440 -0.24 -2.76 -14.83
CA ASN A 440 -0.99 -1.51 -14.86
C ASN A 440 -2.45 -1.66 -14.40
N ASP A 441 -2.90 -2.90 -14.18
CA ASP A 441 -4.27 -3.23 -13.79
C ASP A 441 -4.28 -4.44 -12.86
N LEU A 442 -4.08 -4.20 -11.56
CA LEU A 442 -4.04 -5.27 -10.56
C LEU A 442 -5.38 -6.02 -10.43
N ASP A 443 -6.50 -5.46 -10.94
CA ASP A 443 -7.80 -6.15 -10.99
C ASP A 443 -7.81 -7.30 -12.00
N SER A 444 -6.85 -7.35 -12.92
CA SER A 444 -6.65 -8.50 -13.80
C SER A 444 -6.18 -9.74 -13.04
N GLY A 445 -5.74 -9.61 -11.78
CA GLY A 445 -5.32 -10.72 -10.91
C GLY A 445 -3.84 -11.08 -11.05
N TYR A 446 -3.48 -12.22 -10.46
CA TYR A 446 -2.10 -12.71 -10.36
C TYR A 446 -1.95 -14.10 -10.99
N GLU A 447 -0.74 -14.43 -11.41
CA GLU A 447 -0.35 -15.77 -11.85
C GLU A 447 0.89 -16.27 -11.10
N TRP A 448 0.96 -17.60 -10.88
CA TRP A 448 2.12 -18.22 -10.26
C TRP A 448 3.31 -18.21 -11.19
N VAL A 449 4.48 -17.90 -10.64
CA VAL A 449 5.76 -17.94 -11.35
C VAL A 449 6.66 -18.97 -10.68
N GLY A 450 7.19 -19.90 -11.48
CA GLY A 450 8.15 -20.89 -11.01
C GLY A 450 9.59 -20.39 -11.16
N ASP A 451 10.50 -20.96 -10.37
CA ASP A 451 11.93 -20.70 -10.45
C ASP A 451 12.66 -22.00 -10.84
N PRO A 452 13.46 -22.04 -11.93
CA PRO A 452 14.14 -23.27 -12.36
C PRO A 452 15.10 -23.85 -11.30
N GLN A 453 15.69 -23.01 -10.45
CA GLN A 453 16.60 -23.38 -9.39
C GLN A 453 15.87 -23.79 -8.11
N GLU A 454 14.74 -23.16 -7.78
CA GLU A 454 14.02 -23.39 -6.51
C GLU A 454 12.78 -24.29 -6.66
N GLY A 455 12.28 -24.47 -7.88
CA GLY A 455 11.10 -25.29 -8.15
C GLY A 455 9.79 -24.51 -8.00
N VAL A 456 8.80 -25.13 -7.35
CA VAL A 456 7.42 -24.59 -7.27
C VAL A 456 7.00 -24.16 -5.88
N SER A 457 7.61 -24.71 -4.81
CA SER A 457 7.27 -24.43 -3.42
C SER A 457 8.45 -24.76 -2.49
N ALA A 458 8.50 -24.10 -1.32
CA ALA A 458 9.46 -24.34 -0.25
C ALA A 458 8.76 -24.75 1.06
N LEU A 459 9.43 -25.59 1.85
CA LEU A 459 9.06 -25.88 3.24
C LEU A 459 9.02 -24.61 4.06
N ASP A 460 9.95 -23.70 3.81
CA ASP A 460 10.00 -22.44 4.52
C ASP A 460 8.68 -21.65 4.45
N ASP A 461 8.19 -21.41 3.23
CA ASP A 461 6.91 -20.74 2.98
C ASP A 461 5.75 -21.52 3.58
N VAL A 462 5.70 -22.85 3.37
CA VAL A 462 4.65 -23.68 3.96
C VAL A 462 4.66 -23.61 5.49
N ALA A 463 5.82 -23.55 6.14
CA ALA A 463 5.94 -23.43 7.59
C ALA A 463 5.42 -22.07 8.08
N ARG A 464 5.72 -20.97 7.37
CA ARG A 464 5.19 -19.64 7.68
C ARG A 464 3.67 -19.58 7.48
N ALA A 465 3.16 -20.10 6.37
CA ALA A 465 1.73 -20.24 6.12
C ALA A 465 1.02 -21.06 7.20
N VAL A 466 1.61 -22.17 7.68
CA VAL A 466 1.06 -22.95 8.81
C VAL A 466 0.92 -22.08 10.07
N ILE A 467 1.89 -21.21 10.36
CA ILE A 467 1.79 -20.27 11.48
C ILE A 467 0.66 -19.26 11.23
N VAL A 468 0.55 -18.71 10.02
CA VAL A 468 -0.54 -17.80 9.63
C VAL A 468 -1.89 -18.46 9.85
N TYR A 469 -2.13 -19.66 9.31
CA TYR A 469 -3.39 -20.38 9.48
C TYR A 469 -3.67 -20.76 10.94
N ALA A 470 -2.65 -21.16 11.71
CA ALA A 470 -2.80 -21.46 13.13
C ALA A 470 -3.21 -20.23 13.94
N GLU A 471 -2.57 -19.08 13.66
CA GLU A 471 -2.89 -17.83 14.32
C GLU A 471 -4.23 -17.26 13.84
N HIS A 472 -4.53 -17.31 12.55
CA HIS A 472 -5.82 -16.92 12.01
C HIS A 472 -6.96 -17.75 12.60
N TYR A 473 -6.81 -19.08 12.70
CA TYR A 473 -7.77 -19.94 13.40
C TYR A 473 -7.95 -19.54 14.87
N SER A 474 -6.85 -19.26 15.58
CA SER A 474 -6.92 -18.84 16.98
C SER A 474 -7.60 -17.47 17.15
N THR A 475 -7.48 -16.57 16.17
CA THR A 475 -8.11 -15.25 16.18
C THR A 475 -9.60 -15.34 15.85
N TYR A 476 -9.95 -16.02 14.75
CA TYR A 476 -11.31 -15.97 14.19
C TYR A 476 -12.16 -17.22 14.40
N GLY A 477 -11.54 -18.39 14.59
CA GLY A 477 -12.23 -19.68 14.75
C GLY A 477 -12.62 -20.36 13.44
N ASP A 478 -12.07 -19.92 12.30
CA ASP A 478 -12.40 -20.42 10.96
C ASP A 478 -11.86 -21.84 10.68
N THR A 479 -12.76 -22.76 10.32
CA THR A 479 -12.41 -24.16 10.05
C THR A 479 -11.53 -24.34 8.83
N HIS A 480 -11.66 -23.49 7.79
CA HIS A 480 -10.80 -23.55 6.60
C HIS A 480 -9.34 -23.39 7.00
N SER A 481 -9.05 -22.38 7.83
CA SER A 481 -7.73 -22.17 8.41
C SER A 481 -7.21 -23.39 9.19
N TYR A 482 -8.07 -24.03 9.99
CA TYR A 482 -7.70 -25.24 10.71
C TYR A 482 -7.31 -26.40 9.78
N GLU A 483 -8.06 -26.61 8.70
CA GLU A 483 -7.78 -27.66 7.71
C GLU A 483 -6.52 -27.38 6.89
N GLN A 484 -6.28 -26.11 6.50
CA GLN A 484 -5.05 -25.68 5.82
C GLN A 484 -3.82 -25.90 6.70
N MET A 485 -3.89 -25.50 7.97
CA MET A 485 -2.85 -25.75 8.97
C MET A 485 -2.49 -27.24 9.04
N LYS A 486 -3.47 -28.15 9.11
CA LYS A 486 -3.23 -29.61 9.14
C LYS A 486 -2.50 -30.11 7.89
N ARG A 487 -2.93 -29.65 6.71
CA ARG A 487 -2.34 -30.05 5.43
C ARG A 487 -0.89 -29.58 5.29
N GLY A 488 -0.58 -28.37 5.75
CA GLY A 488 0.78 -27.86 5.77
C GLY A 488 1.67 -28.60 6.78
N LEU A 489 1.13 -29.01 7.94
CA LEU A 489 1.85 -29.82 8.91
C LEU A 489 2.22 -31.21 8.35
N GLU A 490 1.32 -31.85 7.60
CA GLU A 490 1.63 -33.12 6.92
C GLU A 490 2.76 -32.93 5.89
N PHE A 491 2.76 -31.84 5.13
CA PHE A 491 3.86 -31.50 4.24
C PHE A 491 5.18 -31.28 4.99
N ALA A 492 5.16 -30.53 6.10
CA ALA A 492 6.35 -30.30 6.93
C ALA A 492 6.95 -31.61 7.46
N MET A 493 6.11 -32.54 7.91
CA MET A 493 6.55 -33.87 8.36
C MET A 493 7.07 -34.75 7.20
N TRP A 494 6.58 -34.56 5.97
CA TRP A 494 7.08 -35.23 4.77
C TRP A 494 8.46 -34.69 4.35
N MET A 495 8.69 -33.39 4.52
CA MET A 495 9.99 -32.76 4.27
C MET A 495 11.05 -33.10 5.33
N GLN A 496 10.65 -33.52 6.53
CA GLN A 496 11.57 -33.90 7.61
C GLN A 496 12.28 -35.24 7.34
N ALA A 497 13.61 -35.23 7.38
CA ALA A 497 14.45 -36.40 7.34
C ALA A 497 14.44 -37.18 8.67
N PRO A 498 14.76 -38.49 8.68
CA PRO A 498 14.71 -39.31 9.90
C PRO A 498 15.66 -38.88 11.03
N ASN A 499 16.67 -38.06 10.74
CA ASN A 499 17.61 -37.52 11.72
C ASN A 499 17.20 -36.14 12.29
N GLY A 500 16.08 -35.57 11.84
CA GLY A 500 15.61 -34.24 12.24
C GLY A 500 16.07 -33.09 11.34
N ASP A 501 16.89 -33.33 10.31
CA ASP A 501 17.12 -32.36 9.24
C ASP A 501 15.89 -32.24 8.33
N PHE A 502 15.87 -31.24 7.44
CA PHE A 502 14.78 -31.04 6.50
C PHE A 502 15.32 -30.71 5.11
N ASP A 503 14.59 -31.16 4.10
CA ASP A 503 14.66 -30.61 2.74
C ASP A 503 13.87 -29.29 2.69
N ASN A 504 14.22 -28.38 1.77
CA ASN A 504 13.46 -27.13 1.60
C ASN A 504 12.55 -27.15 0.37
N PHE A 505 13.11 -27.33 -0.82
CA PHE A 505 12.38 -27.10 -2.07
C PHE A 505 11.73 -28.35 -2.65
N VAL A 506 10.63 -28.16 -3.39
CA VAL A 506 10.01 -29.19 -4.23
C VAL A 506 9.83 -28.71 -5.66
N ALA A 507 9.94 -29.63 -6.61
CA ALA A 507 9.69 -29.39 -8.03
C ALA A 507 8.80 -30.48 -8.62
N ARG A 508 8.29 -30.22 -9.83
CA ARG A 508 7.48 -31.18 -10.59
C ARG A 508 8.30 -31.85 -11.68
N ASP A 509 8.12 -33.15 -11.84
CA ASP A 509 8.67 -33.87 -13.00
C ASP A 509 7.81 -33.63 -14.26
N ALA A 510 8.22 -34.21 -15.39
CA ALA A 510 7.51 -34.05 -16.66
C ALA A 510 6.09 -34.63 -16.66
N ASP A 511 5.79 -35.55 -15.73
CA ASP A 511 4.47 -36.15 -15.54
C ASP A 511 3.63 -35.36 -14.50
N GLY A 512 4.21 -34.31 -13.90
CA GLY A 512 3.58 -33.42 -12.92
C GLY A 512 3.72 -33.87 -11.46
N ASN A 513 4.44 -34.96 -11.17
CA ASN A 513 4.63 -35.46 -9.81
C ASN A 513 5.60 -34.59 -9.03
N LEU A 514 5.29 -34.32 -7.77
CA LEU A 514 6.18 -33.60 -6.88
C LEU A 514 7.32 -34.48 -6.38
N PHE A 515 8.52 -33.92 -6.33
CA PHE A 515 9.70 -34.51 -5.71
C PHE A 515 10.52 -33.43 -5.00
N LYS A 516 11.29 -33.84 -3.99
CA LYS A 516 12.20 -32.97 -3.24
C LYS A 516 13.38 -32.57 -4.11
N LYS A 517 13.73 -31.29 -4.12
CA LYS A 517 14.75 -30.71 -4.99
C LYS A 517 15.86 -30.07 -4.15
N ASP A 518 17.10 -30.43 -4.48
CA ASP A 518 18.29 -29.71 -4.04
C ASP A 518 18.55 -28.52 -4.97
N SER A 519 19.12 -27.44 -4.43
CA SER A 519 19.51 -26.25 -5.17
C SER A 519 20.80 -25.64 -4.61
N ALA A 520 21.40 -24.65 -5.30
CA ALA A 520 22.55 -23.95 -4.72
C ALA A 520 22.19 -23.15 -3.45
N SER A 521 20.91 -22.83 -3.25
CA SER A 521 20.38 -22.11 -2.08
C SER A 521 19.79 -23.03 -1.00
N SER A 522 19.80 -24.36 -1.21
CA SER A 522 19.24 -25.32 -0.24
C SER A 522 19.80 -26.73 -0.42
N GLN A 523 20.05 -27.38 0.72
CA GLN A 523 20.41 -28.79 0.83
C GLN A 523 19.71 -29.39 2.04
N THR A 524 19.58 -30.71 2.16
CA THR A 524 19.03 -31.32 3.38
C THR A 524 19.87 -30.93 4.62
N ALA A 525 19.33 -30.09 5.51
CA ALA A 525 20.03 -29.60 6.70
C ALA A 525 19.06 -29.04 7.75
N PHE A 526 19.54 -28.84 8.97
CA PHE A 526 18.87 -28.03 9.99
C PHE A 526 19.17 -26.54 9.80
N SER A 527 18.68 -25.97 8.69
CA SER A 527 18.81 -24.54 8.38
C SER A 527 17.53 -23.78 8.75
N TYR A 528 17.35 -22.57 8.22
CA TYR A 528 16.25 -21.67 8.59
C TYR A 528 14.86 -22.27 8.32
N TRP A 529 14.68 -23.00 7.21
CA TRP A 529 13.45 -23.73 6.89
C TRP A 529 13.13 -24.81 7.95
N ALA A 530 14.15 -25.46 8.50
CA ALA A 530 13.98 -26.46 9.56
C ALA A 530 13.57 -25.81 10.89
N ALA A 531 14.21 -24.70 11.26
CA ALA A 531 13.88 -23.95 12.47
C ALA A 531 12.45 -23.39 12.44
N ARG A 532 11.97 -22.94 11.28
CA ARG A 532 10.58 -22.49 11.10
C ARG A 532 9.58 -23.62 11.04
N ALA A 533 9.89 -24.72 10.37
CA ALA A 533 9.05 -25.92 10.44
C ALA A 533 8.93 -26.41 11.88
N TYR A 534 10.01 -26.32 12.67
CA TYR A 534 9.99 -26.60 14.10
C TYR A 534 9.09 -25.62 14.87
N GLU A 535 9.20 -24.31 14.63
CA GLU A 535 8.31 -23.30 15.24
C GLU A 535 6.84 -23.52 14.86
N ALA A 536 6.56 -23.84 13.59
CA ALA A 536 5.22 -24.09 13.06
C ALA A 536 4.57 -25.31 13.71
N MET A 537 5.29 -26.44 13.78
CA MET A 537 4.82 -27.64 14.46
C MET A 537 4.56 -27.39 15.96
N ALA A 538 5.45 -26.65 16.64
CA ALA A 538 5.29 -26.34 18.06
C ALA A 538 4.12 -25.36 18.30
N THR A 539 3.93 -24.39 17.41
CA THR A 539 2.82 -23.43 17.47
C THR A 539 1.47 -24.11 17.27
N ALA A 540 1.39 -25.07 16.35
CA ALA A 540 0.13 -25.73 16.01
C ALA A 540 -0.26 -26.89 16.95
N LEU A 541 0.69 -27.57 17.60
CA LEU A 541 0.40 -28.76 18.44
C LEU A 541 -0.73 -28.53 19.47
N PRO A 542 -0.79 -27.41 20.21
CA PRO A 542 -1.89 -27.14 21.15
C PRO A 542 -3.28 -27.09 20.51
N LEU A 543 -3.36 -26.64 19.25
CA LEU A 543 -4.62 -26.55 18.49
C LEU A 543 -5.07 -27.90 17.94
N ILE A 544 -4.13 -28.83 17.73
CA ILE A 544 -4.39 -30.19 17.21
C ILE A 544 -4.73 -31.18 18.33
N THR A 545 -4.13 -31.03 19.51
CA THR A 545 -4.11 -32.06 20.57
C THR A 545 -5.49 -32.62 20.93
N ASP A 546 -6.50 -31.75 21.09
CA ASP A 546 -7.84 -32.15 21.48
C ASP A 546 -8.72 -32.61 20.30
N ALA A 547 -8.38 -32.20 19.08
CA ALA A 547 -9.18 -32.41 17.88
C ALA A 547 -8.72 -33.60 17.03
N ASP A 548 -7.42 -33.92 17.01
CA ASP A 548 -6.82 -35.01 16.22
C ASP A 548 -5.61 -35.62 16.95
N ALA A 549 -5.90 -36.55 17.86
CA ALA A 549 -4.88 -37.18 18.70
C ALA A 549 -3.82 -37.98 17.91
N GLU A 550 -4.18 -38.55 16.76
CA GLU A 550 -3.24 -39.31 15.92
C GLU A 550 -2.23 -38.38 15.23
N LEU A 551 -2.69 -37.25 14.72
CA LEU A 551 -1.79 -36.22 14.19
C LEU A 551 -0.93 -35.62 15.31
N ALA A 552 -1.51 -35.34 16.49
CA ALA A 552 -0.76 -34.81 17.64
C ALA A 552 0.38 -35.74 18.09
N ASP A 553 0.13 -37.05 18.15
CA ASP A 553 1.15 -38.05 18.50
C ASP A 553 2.29 -38.09 17.48
N ARG A 554 2.00 -37.96 16.18
CA ARG A 554 3.01 -37.90 15.12
C ARG A 554 3.82 -36.60 15.18
N LEU A 555 3.16 -35.46 15.38
CA LEU A 555 3.82 -34.17 15.54
C LEU A 555 4.76 -34.15 16.75
N THR A 556 4.32 -34.70 17.89
CA THR A 556 5.16 -34.81 19.09
C THR A 556 6.44 -35.59 18.81
N GLN A 557 6.36 -36.70 18.05
CA GLN A 557 7.54 -37.46 17.65
C GLN A 557 8.47 -36.65 16.72
N ARG A 558 7.91 -35.84 15.80
CA ARG A 558 8.69 -34.99 14.90
C ARG A 558 9.36 -33.83 15.61
N LEU A 559 8.71 -33.22 16.60
CA LEU A 559 9.28 -32.20 17.46
C LEU A 559 10.46 -32.71 18.30
N GLN A 560 10.38 -33.96 18.78
CA GLN A 560 11.50 -34.58 19.48
C GLN A 560 12.72 -34.76 18.57
N LEU A 561 12.54 -35.13 17.29
CA LEU A 561 13.65 -35.20 16.34
C LEU A 561 14.33 -33.83 16.15
N CYS A 562 13.55 -32.73 16.13
CA CYS A 562 14.12 -31.39 16.06
C CYS A 562 14.94 -31.05 17.32
N LEU A 563 14.42 -31.34 18.52
CA LEU A 563 15.13 -31.13 19.78
C LEU A 563 16.46 -31.90 19.81
N ASP A 564 16.41 -33.20 19.50
CA ASP A 564 17.59 -34.07 19.44
C ASP A 564 18.61 -33.55 18.42
N ARG A 565 18.14 -33.04 17.27
CA ARG A 565 19.01 -32.55 16.20
C ARG A 565 19.72 -31.27 16.59
N VAL A 566 19.03 -30.30 17.20
CA VAL A 566 19.68 -29.10 17.73
C VAL A 566 20.70 -29.49 18.81
N GLY A 567 20.35 -30.43 19.69
CA GLY A 567 21.27 -30.94 20.70
C GLY A 567 22.56 -31.53 20.10
N GLN A 568 22.45 -32.25 18.99
CA GLN A 568 23.61 -32.81 18.26
C GLN A 568 24.48 -31.76 17.57
N LEU A 569 23.91 -30.62 17.18
CA LEU A 569 24.62 -29.55 16.46
C LEU A 569 25.28 -28.55 17.42
N VAL A 570 24.68 -28.33 18.60
CA VAL A 570 25.14 -27.31 19.56
C VAL A 570 26.04 -27.90 20.64
N SER A 571 25.57 -28.95 21.32
CA SER A 571 26.22 -29.47 22.54
C SER A 571 27.69 -29.92 22.38
N PRO A 572 28.12 -30.52 21.23
CA PRO A 572 29.50 -30.97 21.08
C PRO A 572 30.54 -29.85 21.12
N ASP A 573 30.19 -28.67 20.59
CA ASP A 573 31.10 -27.53 20.43
C ASP A 573 30.85 -26.42 21.45
N TYR A 574 29.85 -26.59 22.33
CA TYR A 574 29.55 -25.62 23.38
C TYR A 574 30.78 -25.29 24.26
N GLY A 575 31.04 -23.99 24.41
CA GLY A 575 32.20 -23.44 25.12
C GLY A 575 33.51 -23.41 24.32
N GLN A 576 33.53 -23.92 23.08
CA GLN A 576 34.64 -23.71 22.14
C GLN A 576 34.50 -22.36 21.44
N HIS A 577 35.63 -21.70 21.18
CA HIS A 577 35.65 -20.41 20.50
C HIS A 577 36.67 -20.45 19.37
N GLU A 578 36.38 -19.70 18.30
CA GLU A 578 37.30 -19.47 17.20
C GLU A 578 38.51 -18.61 17.63
N ALA A 579 39.47 -18.44 16.72
CA ALA A 579 40.70 -17.70 16.98
C ALA A 579 40.46 -16.21 17.32
N ASP A 580 39.36 -15.63 16.83
CA ASP A 580 38.94 -14.26 17.11
C ASP A 580 38.07 -14.14 18.38
N GLY A 581 37.75 -15.26 19.03
CA GLY A 581 36.92 -15.32 20.22
C GLY A 581 35.43 -15.51 19.97
N SER A 582 34.99 -15.65 18.72
CA SER A 582 33.58 -15.95 18.40
C SER A 582 33.16 -17.36 18.83
N PRO A 583 31.88 -17.58 19.17
CA PRO A 583 31.38 -18.89 19.64
C PRO A 583 31.25 -19.91 18.49
N SER A 584 31.82 -21.10 18.65
CA SER A 584 31.81 -22.17 17.63
C SER A 584 30.58 -23.10 17.68
N TRP A 585 29.61 -22.85 18.57
CA TRP A 585 28.45 -23.73 18.80
C TRP A 585 27.13 -23.18 18.25
N LEU A 586 27.17 -22.03 17.59
CA LEU A 586 25.99 -21.47 16.96
C LEU A 586 25.61 -22.28 15.73
N LEU A 587 24.30 -22.37 15.46
CA LEU A 587 23.83 -23.03 14.25
C LEU A 587 24.27 -22.22 13.03
N PHE A 588 24.92 -22.88 12.06
CA PHE A 588 25.52 -22.25 10.88
C PHE A 588 26.54 -21.14 11.23
N ASP A 589 27.21 -21.25 12.38
CA ASP A 589 28.24 -20.30 12.83
C ASP A 589 27.72 -18.85 12.93
N ASP A 590 26.41 -18.66 13.16
CA ASP A 590 25.79 -17.33 13.10
C ASP A 590 24.60 -17.16 14.09
N SER A 591 24.34 -15.90 14.46
CA SER A 591 23.35 -15.49 15.45
C SER A 591 21.91 -15.55 14.91
N TRP A 592 21.70 -15.33 13.61
CA TRP A 592 20.34 -15.23 13.03
C TRP A 592 19.60 -16.57 12.99
N LEU A 593 20.22 -17.63 12.49
CA LEU A 593 19.62 -18.96 12.50
C LEU A 593 19.40 -19.44 13.94
N SER A 594 20.41 -19.21 14.79
CA SER A 594 20.35 -19.53 16.21
C SER A 594 19.19 -18.82 16.92
N ALA A 595 18.91 -17.56 16.58
CA ALA A 595 17.77 -16.82 17.11
C ALA A 595 16.43 -17.43 16.71
N THR A 596 16.30 -17.87 15.46
CA THR A 596 15.10 -18.60 14.98
C THR A 596 14.93 -19.93 15.71
N ALA A 597 16.01 -20.68 15.92
CA ALA A 597 15.97 -21.93 16.67
C ALA A 597 15.60 -21.71 18.15
N VAL A 598 16.08 -20.63 18.79
CA VAL A 598 15.67 -20.25 20.16
C VAL A 598 14.17 -19.99 20.23
N ALA A 599 13.59 -19.27 19.26
CA ALA A 599 12.15 -19.02 19.22
C ALA A 599 11.34 -20.34 19.14
N ALA A 600 11.77 -21.29 18.30
CA ALA A 600 11.15 -22.61 18.19
C ALA A 600 11.33 -23.45 19.47
N LEU A 601 12.53 -23.48 20.04
CA LEU A 601 12.84 -24.22 21.27
C LEU A 601 12.06 -23.70 22.47
N VAL A 602 11.90 -22.39 22.63
CA VAL A 602 11.11 -21.80 23.72
C VAL A 602 9.65 -22.25 23.63
N LYS A 603 9.07 -22.24 22.42
CA LYS A 603 7.71 -22.75 22.21
C LYS A 603 7.60 -24.24 22.52
N HIS A 604 8.55 -25.05 22.06
CA HIS A 604 8.54 -26.49 22.35
C HIS A 604 8.75 -26.77 23.85
N ALA A 605 9.65 -26.04 24.51
CA ALA A 605 9.90 -26.15 25.95
C ALA A 605 8.62 -25.92 26.79
N ALA A 606 7.73 -25.03 26.36
CA ALA A 606 6.44 -24.80 27.01
C ALA A 606 5.48 -26.01 26.94
N LEU A 607 5.70 -26.93 26.01
CA LEU A 607 4.91 -28.16 25.81
C LEU A 607 5.53 -29.37 26.52
N LEU A 608 6.81 -29.28 26.88
CA LEU A 608 7.59 -30.38 27.47
C LEU A 608 7.52 -30.39 29.01
N GLN A 609 7.87 -31.54 29.58
CA GLN A 609 8.03 -31.72 31.03
C GLN A 609 9.25 -32.59 31.33
N GLY A 610 9.84 -32.44 32.52
CA GLY A 610 10.91 -33.34 32.97
C GLY A 610 12.23 -33.18 32.18
N PRO A 611 12.93 -34.28 31.82
CA PRO A 611 14.26 -34.21 31.20
C PRO A 611 14.30 -33.47 29.86
N GLU A 612 13.31 -33.66 28.99
CA GLU A 612 13.25 -33.02 27.66
C GLU A 612 13.07 -31.49 27.80
N HIS A 613 12.27 -31.04 28.77
CA HIS A 613 12.16 -29.62 29.09
C HIS A 613 13.51 -29.05 29.56
N ALA A 614 14.23 -29.78 30.43
CA ALA A 614 15.54 -29.34 30.92
C ALA A 614 16.59 -29.28 29.79
N GLU A 615 16.52 -30.21 28.83
CA GLU A 615 17.36 -30.20 27.63
C GLU A 615 17.07 -28.98 26.75
N ALA A 616 15.79 -28.71 26.45
CA ALA A 616 15.40 -27.54 25.67
C ALA A 616 15.85 -26.23 26.34
N VAL A 617 15.68 -26.10 27.67
CA VAL A 617 16.15 -24.94 28.44
C VAL A 617 17.68 -24.80 28.39
N THR A 618 18.41 -25.91 28.40
CA THR A 618 19.87 -25.90 28.27
C THR A 618 20.28 -25.38 26.89
N LEU A 619 19.73 -25.93 25.81
CA LEU A 619 20.04 -25.49 24.44
C LEU A 619 19.68 -24.02 24.19
N VAL A 620 18.53 -23.56 24.72
CA VAL A 620 18.17 -22.12 24.69
C VAL A 620 19.23 -21.27 25.39
N SER A 621 19.74 -21.74 26.54
CA SER A 621 20.76 -21.00 27.29
C SER A 621 22.07 -20.88 26.52
N GLU A 622 22.54 -22.00 25.94
CA GLU A 622 23.78 -22.07 25.18
C GLU A 622 23.72 -21.18 23.92
N LEU A 623 22.62 -21.25 23.16
CA LEU A 623 22.43 -20.41 21.98
C LEU A 623 22.29 -18.92 22.34
N ALA A 624 21.56 -18.58 23.41
CA ALA A 624 21.40 -17.20 23.85
C ALA A 624 22.72 -16.57 24.30
N GLU A 625 23.60 -17.34 24.96
CA GLU A 625 24.96 -16.91 25.29
C GLU A 625 25.76 -16.55 24.03
N GLY A 626 25.73 -17.42 23.01
CA GLY A 626 26.43 -17.15 21.74
C GLY A 626 25.82 -16.00 20.93
N ILE A 627 24.49 -15.81 20.97
CA ILE A 627 23.83 -14.66 20.32
C ILE A 627 24.24 -13.35 20.98
N ALA A 628 24.27 -13.30 22.32
CA ALA A 628 24.63 -12.10 23.07
C ALA A 628 26.07 -11.63 22.82
N TYR A 629 26.96 -12.52 22.37
CA TYR A 629 28.34 -12.17 21.98
C TYR A 629 28.40 -11.10 20.90
N TYR A 630 27.46 -11.13 19.93
CA TYR A 630 27.45 -10.21 18.79
C TYR A 630 26.77 -8.86 19.08
N GLN A 631 26.51 -8.53 20.35
CA GLN A 631 26.01 -7.21 20.73
C GLN A 631 27.14 -6.16 20.74
N GLU A 632 26.96 -5.07 19.99
CA GLU A 632 27.92 -3.98 19.87
C GLU A 632 27.28 -2.60 20.02
N GLY A 633 28.03 -1.62 20.52
CA GLY A 633 27.54 -0.24 20.69
C GLY A 633 26.79 -0.01 22.00
N ASP A 634 26.15 1.16 22.11
CA ASP A 634 25.21 1.59 23.16
C ASP A 634 24.51 2.90 22.69
N PHE A 635 23.66 3.55 23.48
CA PHE A 635 22.89 4.75 23.12
C PHE A 635 23.68 5.90 22.46
N ASP A 636 24.96 6.05 22.79
CA ASP A 636 25.85 7.09 22.26
C ASP A 636 27.09 6.52 21.54
N ARG A 637 27.16 5.20 21.36
CA ARG A 637 28.26 4.50 20.69
C ARG A 637 27.72 3.63 19.56
N TYR A 638 28.06 3.98 18.33
CA TYR A 638 27.75 3.18 17.14
C TYR A 638 28.27 1.74 17.29
N PRO A 639 27.54 0.68 16.86
CA PRO A 639 26.25 0.64 16.12
C PRO A 639 25.02 0.64 17.04
N LEU A 640 25.04 1.41 18.11
CA LEU A 640 23.86 1.73 18.92
C LEU A 640 23.22 0.55 19.66
N GLY A 641 23.97 -0.51 19.99
CA GLY A 641 23.46 -1.66 20.74
C GLY A 641 22.97 -2.81 19.87
N ALA A 642 23.23 -2.77 18.55
CA ALA A 642 22.87 -3.80 17.59
C ALA A 642 23.39 -5.18 18.00
N VAL A 643 22.58 -6.22 17.75
CA VAL A 643 23.02 -7.62 17.82
C VAL A 643 23.23 -8.11 16.39
N LYS A 644 24.48 -8.20 15.97
CA LYS A 644 24.90 -8.46 14.58
C LYS A 644 24.96 -9.95 14.23
N HIS A 645 25.13 -10.20 12.95
CA HIS A 645 25.54 -11.50 12.41
C HIS A 645 27.04 -11.73 12.64
N SER A 646 27.49 -12.96 12.45
CA SER A 646 28.92 -13.31 12.59
C SER A 646 29.82 -12.65 11.55
N ASN A 647 29.28 -12.20 10.42
CA ASN A 647 30.00 -11.43 9.42
C ASN A 647 30.21 -9.95 9.78
N GLY A 648 29.70 -9.49 10.93
CA GLY A 648 29.85 -8.10 11.42
C GLY A 648 28.77 -7.12 10.93
N ASN A 649 27.86 -7.56 10.06
CA ASN A 649 26.74 -6.77 9.56
C ASN A 649 25.45 -7.13 10.32
N TRP A 650 24.46 -6.27 10.22
CA TRP A 650 23.08 -6.57 10.60
C TRP A 650 22.19 -6.45 9.36
N TYR A 651 21.26 -7.38 9.20
CA TYR A 651 20.26 -7.34 8.13
C TYR A 651 18.87 -7.30 8.72
N GLU A 652 17.91 -6.60 8.12
CA GLU A 652 16.54 -6.60 8.66
C GLU A 652 15.83 -7.95 8.47
N TRP A 653 16.22 -8.67 7.41
CA TRP A 653 15.56 -9.90 6.98
C TRP A 653 15.86 -11.02 8.00
N GLY A 654 14.84 -11.44 8.76
CA GLY A 654 14.94 -12.54 9.73
C GLY A 654 15.68 -12.22 11.02
N SER A 655 16.03 -10.96 11.27
CA SER A 655 16.76 -10.56 12.48
C SER A 655 15.85 -10.48 13.70
N ILE A 656 15.70 -11.62 14.36
CA ILE A 656 14.92 -11.78 15.59
C ILE A 656 15.78 -12.08 16.83
N GLN A 657 17.06 -11.70 16.81
CA GLN A 657 18.00 -11.87 17.92
C GLN A 657 17.50 -11.20 19.20
N THR A 658 16.88 -10.02 19.09
CA THR A 658 16.25 -9.31 20.22
C THR A 658 15.11 -10.14 20.84
N LYS A 659 14.20 -10.68 20.01
CA LYS A 659 13.16 -11.63 20.45
C LYS A 659 13.78 -12.86 21.12
N ALA A 660 14.81 -13.45 20.52
CA ALA A 660 15.46 -14.64 21.06
C ALA A 660 16.05 -14.40 22.45
N LEU A 661 16.78 -13.29 22.66
CA LEU A 661 17.35 -12.92 23.95
C LEU A 661 16.27 -12.63 25.00
N ALA A 662 15.20 -11.92 24.64
CA ALA A 662 14.08 -11.65 25.54
C ALA A 662 13.40 -12.95 26.01
N LEU A 663 13.06 -13.84 25.07
CA LEU A 663 12.42 -15.13 25.35
C LEU A 663 13.33 -16.07 26.15
N ALA A 664 14.62 -16.15 25.79
CA ALA A 664 15.60 -16.95 26.52
C ALA A 664 15.77 -16.45 27.96
N GLY A 665 15.86 -15.12 28.15
CA GLY A 665 15.95 -14.50 29.46
C GLY A 665 14.74 -14.81 30.34
N GLN A 666 13.53 -14.79 29.77
CA GLN A 666 12.30 -15.16 30.48
C GLN A 666 12.27 -16.64 30.87
N LEU A 667 12.59 -17.55 29.92
CA LEU A 667 12.54 -19.00 30.14
C LEU A 667 13.56 -19.46 31.19
N THR A 668 14.75 -18.86 31.19
CA THR A 668 15.88 -19.26 32.05
C THR A 668 16.00 -18.46 33.33
N GLY A 669 15.31 -17.31 33.43
CA GLY A 669 15.46 -16.35 34.52
C GLY A 669 16.74 -15.51 34.45
N HIS A 670 17.42 -15.46 33.31
CA HIS A 670 18.67 -14.72 33.12
C HIS A 670 18.42 -13.26 32.69
N SER A 671 18.29 -12.34 33.65
CA SER A 671 17.89 -10.95 33.38
C SER A 671 18.81 -10.20 32.42
N ALA A 672 20.11 -10.51 32.39
CA ALA A 672 21.05 -9.80 31.51
C ALA A 672 20.75 -10.00 30.01
N TRP A 673 20.06 -11.09 29.62
CA TRP A 673 19.62 -11.27 28.23
C TRP A 673 18.39 -10.42 27.91
N ILE A 674 17.51 -10.20 28.90
CA ILE A 674 16.43 -9.22 28.78
C ILE A 674 17.05 -7.82 28.65
N ASP A 675 18.04 -7.48 29.46
CA ASP A 675 18.72 -6.18 29.38
C ASP A 675 19.42 -5.97 28.03
N ALA A 676 20.07 -7.00 27.48
CA ALA A 676 20.66 -6.98 26.14
C ALA A 676 19.58 -6.79 25.05
N ALA A 677 18.45 -7.49 25.16
CA ALA A 677 17.32 -7.31 24.24
C ALA A 677 16.75 -5.88 24.32
N LYS A 678 16.61 -5.33 25.54
CA LYS A 678 16.17 -3.94 25.73
C LYS A 678 17.15 -2.95 25.14
N LEU A 679 18.46 -3.14 25.29
CA LEU A 679 19.45 -2.27 24.68
C LEU A 679 19.32 -2.26 23.15
N SER A 680 19.25 -3.43 22.53
CA SER A 680 19.06 -3.54 21.08
C SER A 680 17.75 -2.89 20.62
N ALA A 681 16.65 -3.08 21.35
CA ALA A 681 15.36 -2.48 21.02
C ALA A 681 15.32 -0.96 21.24
N ASP A 682 15.66 -0.50 22.44
CA ASP A 682 15.50 0.89 22.88
C ASP A 682 16.48 1.84 22.19
N SER A 683 17.63 1.33 21.73
CA SER A 683 18.66 2.13 21.09
C SER A 683 18.77 1.87 19.58
N PHE A 684 19.04 0.62 19.15
CA PHE A 684 19.33 0.31 17.74
C PHE A 684 18.06 0.19 16.89
N LEU A 685 17.13 -0.70 17.24
CA LEU A 685 15.90 -0.88 16.46
C LEU A 685 14.99 0.35 16.52
N ALA A 686 15.02 1.10 17.63
CA ALA A 686 14.27 2.35 17.74
C ALA A 686 14.83 3.43 16.80
N ASP A 687 16.16 3.52 16.66
CA ASP A 687 16.78 4.39 15.66
C ASP A 687 16.29 4.06 14.25
N LEU A 688 16.28 2.79 13.88
CA LEU A 688 15.83 2.36 12.55
C LEU A 688 14.34 2.65 12.27
N LEU A 689 13.53 2.87 13.30
CA LEU A 689 12.12 3.27 13.13
C LEU A 689 11.92 4.79 13.21
N ILE A 690 12.80 5.51 13.90
CA ILE A 690 12.75 6.98 14.05
C ILE A 690 13.53 7.66 12.91
N SER A 691 14.83 7.36 12.78
CA SER A 691 15.75 7.95 11.79
C SER A 691 15.71 7.23 10.43
N GLY A 692 14.72 6.38 10.21
CA GLY A 692 14.47 5.65 8.97
C GLY A 692 15.03 4.24 8.96
N ARG A 693 14.40 3.37 8.16
CA ARG A 693 14.70 1.94 8.10
C ARG A 693 15.96 1.62 7.32
N SER A 694 16.50 0.43 7.56
CA SER A 694 17.62 -0.13 6.81
C SER A 694 17.36 -1.58 6.46
N MET A 695 17.73 -1.97 5.24
CA MET A 695 17.83 -3.37 4.84
C MET A 695 19.09 -4.02 5.43
N GLU A 696 20.19 -3.27 5.44
CA GLU A 696 21.50 -3.69 5.95
C GLU A 696 22.15 -2.57 6.75
N ILE A 697 22.79 -2.91 7.86
CA ILE A 697 23.74 -2.08 8.59
C ILE A 697 25.07 -2.83 8.54
N GLY A 698 25.93 -2.45 7.59
CA GLY A 698 27.34 -2.83 7.64
C GLY A 698 28.05 -1.92 8.65
N PRO A 699 28.94 -1.03 8.18
CA PRO A 699 29.21 0.20 8.90
C PRO A 699 28.08 1.20 8.67
N ASN A 700 27.83 1.62 7.42
CA ASN A 700 26.72 2.52 7.10
C ASN A 700 25.39 1.80 6.86
N LYS A 701 24.35 2.62 6.79
CA LYS A 701 22.96 2.23 6.60
C LYS A 701 22.60 2.17 5.12
N SER A 702 22.13 1.02 4.65
CA SER A 702 21.52 0.84 3.33
C SER A 702 20.00 0.75 3.43
N GLY A 703 19.30 1.83 3.05
CA GLY A 703 17.86 2.00 3.29
C GLY A 703 16.92 1.08 2.49
N LEU A 704 17.33 0.59 1.32
CA LEU A 704 16.48 -0.16 0.40
C LEU A 704 17.12 -1.50 0.00
N PRO A 705 16.31 -2.50 -0.41
CA PRO A 705 14.84 -2.47 -0.46
C PRO A 705 14.19 -2.56 0.92
N GLU A 706 13.01 -1.97 1.10
CA GLU A 706 12.15 -2.20 2.26
C GLU A 706 11.21 -3.37 1.94
N ILE A 707 11.31 -4.49 2.67
CA ILE A 707 10.54 -5.72 2.38
C ILE A 707 9.64 -6.16 3.55
N ASN A 708 8.59 -6.93 3.26
CA ASN A 708 7.67 -7.47 4.29
C ASN A 708 8.41 -8.26 5.36
N TYR A 709 9.31 -9.13 4.92
CA TYR A 709 10.09 -10.02 5.75
C TYR A 709 10.98 -9.24 6.74
N GLY A 710 11.53 -8.09 6.33
CA GLY A 710 12.23 -7.16 7.21
C GLY A 710 11.31 -6.45 8.20
N THR A 711 10.15 -5.99 7.73
CA THR A 711 9.14 -5.29 8.55
C THR A 711 8.62 -6.19 9.68
N ALA A 712 8.35 -7.46 9.37
CA ALA A 712 7.89 -8.45 10.33
C ALA A 712 8.90 -8.67 11.47
N SER A 713 10.22 -8.66 11.19
CA SER A 713 11.27 -8.78 12.22
C SER A 713 11.17 -7.70 13.30
N TYR A 714 10.95 -6.43 12.94
CA TYR A 714 10.77 -5.36 13.91
C TYR A 714 9.58 -5.62 14.83
N VAL A 715 8.43 -5.94 14.23
CA VAL A 715 7.19 -6.26 14.96
C VAL A 715 7.41 -7.41 15.93
N GLU A 716 8.05 -8.49 15.48
CA GLU A 716 8.31 -9.65 16.34
C GLU A 716 9.20 -9.34 17.54
N ASN A 717 10.29 -8.60 17.32
CA ASN A 717 11.21 -8.21 18.39
C ASN A 717 10.50 -7.42 19.47
N TYR A 718 9.70 -6.42 19.07
CA TYR A 718 8.98 -5.57 19.99
C TYR A 718 7.82 -6.28 20.68
N LEU A 719 7.01 -7.09 19.97
CA LEU A 719 5.94 -7.87 20.58
C LEU A 719 6.47 -8.92 21.57
N ALA A 720 7.61 -9.54 21.28
CA ALA A 720 8.25 -10.47 22.22
C ALA A 720 8.71 -9.75 23.50
N LEU A 721 9.34 -8.58 23.37
CA LEU A 721 9.72 -7.76 24.53
C LEU A 721 8.50 -7.29 25.33
N TYR A 722 7.41 -6.89 24.66
CA TYR A 722 6.16 -6.55 25.33
C TYR A 722 5.61 -7.74 26.12
N ALA A 723 5.57 -8.93 25.53
CA ALA A 723 5.11 -10.15 26.21
C ALA A 723 5.99 -10.54 27.42
N VAL A 724 7.30 -10.28 27.35
CA VAL A 724 8.25 -10.60 28.43
C VAL A 724 8.23 -9.56 29.56
N THR A 725 8.11 -8.28 29.23
CA THR A 725 8.31 -7.17 30.17
C THR A 725 7.02 -6.51 30.64
N GLY A 726 5.97 -6.54 29.83
CA GLY A 726 4.73 -5.77 30.03
C GLY A 726 4.87 -4.27 29.77
N GLU A 727 6.00 -3.78 29.27
CA GLU A 727 6.22 -2.35 29.03
C GLU A 727 5.54 -1.89 27.73
N VAL A 728 4.51 -1.03 27.85
CA VAL A 728 3.66 -0.56 26.74
C VAL A 728 4.46 0.08 25.60
N LYS A 729 5.60 0.72 25.89
CA LYS A 729 6.48 1.29 24.85
C LYS A 729 6.85 0.28 23.74
N TYR A 730 6.96 -1.00 24.09
CA TYR A 730 7.26 -2.04 23.10
C TYR A 730 6.05 -2.38 22.24
N ALA A 731 4.83 -2.33 22.79
CA ALA A 731 3.63 -2.44 21.97
C ALA A 731 3.50 -1.24 21.01
N ASP A 732 3.77 -0.02 21.50
CA ASP A 732 3.77 1.18 20.66
C ASP A 732 4.78 1.07 19.51
N MET A 733 6.02 0.64 19.78
CA MET A 733 7.05 0.44 18.75
C MET A 733 6.71 -0.68 17.75
N ALA A 734 6.06 -1.75 18.19
CA ALA A 734 5.53 -2.77 17.27
C ALA A 734 4.46 -2.16 16.35
N GLY A 735 3.58 -1.31 16.88
CA GLY A 735 2.60 -0.56 16.10
C GLY A 735 3.26 0.41 15.13
N VAL A 736 4.30 1.15 15.56
CA VAL A 736 5.11 2.04 14.70
C VAL A 736 5.68 1.26 13.51
N ALA A 737 6.30 0.11 13.74
CA ALA A 737 6.80 -0.73 12.65
C ALA A 737 5.67 -1.17 11.71
N ALA A 738 4.51 -1.54 12.25
CA ALA A 738 3.37 -2.02 11.50
C ALA A 738 2.66 -0.93 10.66
N THR A 739 2.89 0.35 10.94
CA THR A 739 2.37 1.46 10.10
C THR A 739 2.86 1.37 8.64
N TRP A 740 3.97 0.68 8.38
CA TRP A 740 4.50 0.44 7.04
C TRP A 740 3.48 -0.25 6.11
N TRP A 741 2.73 -1.25 6.61
CA TRP A 741 1.68 -1.92 5.83
C TRP A 741 0.51 -1.00 5.50
N MET A 742 0.27 0.02 6.33
CA MET A 742 -0.79 1.01 6.14
C MET A 742 -0.33 2.21 5.28
N GLY A 743 0.93 2.21 4.80
CA GLY A 743 1.46 3.23 3.91
C GLY A 743 2.35 4.28 4.57
N GLN A 744 2.71 4.14 5.85
CA GLN A 744 3.75 4.97 6.47
C GLN A 744 5.15 4.44 6.09
N ASN A 745 5.48 4.59 4.81
CA ASN A 745 6.73 4.12 4.21
C ASN A 745 7.28 5.15 3.22
N SER A 746 8.43 4.86 2.61
CA SER A 746 9.12 5.78 1.71
C SER A 746 8.34 6.17 0.45
N LEU A 747 7.32 5.39 0.05
CA LEU A 747 6.44 5.70 -1.08
C LEU A 747 5.05 6.22 -0.69
N GLY A 748 4.67 6.21 0.59
CA GLY A 748 3.32 6.58 1.01
C GLY A 748 2.23 5.60 0.54
N THR A 749 2.60 4.36 0.19
CA THR A 749 1.69 3.38 -0.45
C THR A 749 1.40 2.23 0.49
N PRO A 750 0.13 1.86 0.77
CA PRO A 750 -0.18 0.66 1.55
C PRO A 750 0.47 -0.59 0.96
N MET A 751 1.22 -1.32 1.80
CA MET A 751 1.92 -2.54 1.38
C MET A 751 1.10 -3.81 1.64
N PHE A 752 -0.04 -3.69 2.32
CA PHE A 752 -1.04 -4.74 2.46
C PHE A 752 -2.42 -4.26 2.01
N ASP A 753 -2.97 -4.89 0.97
CA ASP A 753 -4.34 -4.68 0.50
C ASP A 753 -5.29 -5.61 1.24
N GLN A 754 -6.06 -5.05 2.17
CA GLN A 754 -7.01 -5.80 2.98
C GLN A 754 -8.18 -6.40 2.18
N SER A 755 -8.58 -5.78 1.05
CA SER A 755 -9.75 -6.27 0.30
C SER A 755 -9.41 -7.48 -0.56
N ARG A 756 -8.20 -7.50 -1.13
CA ARG A 756 -7.71 -8.60 -1.98
C ARG A 756 -6.84 -9.61 -1.21
N GLY A 757 -6.31 -9.23 -0.06
CA GLY A 757 -5.34 -10.01 0.71
C GLY A 757 -3.92 -9.97 0.13
N LEU A 758 -3.60 -8.98 -0.71
CA LEU A 758 -2.29 -8.85 -1.36
C LEU A 758 -1.27 -8.22 -0.41
N ALA A 759 -0.04 -8.72 -0.43
CA ALA A 759 1.10 -8.06 0.21
C ALA A 759 2.19 -7.88 -0.84
N PHE A 760 2.56 -6.65 -1.14
CA PHE A 760 3.55 -6.36 -2.18
C PHE A 760 4.96 -6.65 -1.67
N ASP A 761 5.81 -7.31 -2.48
CA ASP A 761 7.15 -7.79 -2.10
C ASP A 761 7.99 -6.74 -1.37
N GLY A 762 7.95 -5.49 -1.85
CA GLY A 762 8.63 -4.40 -1.18
C GLY A 762 8.73 -3.13 -1.99
N ILE A 763 9.49 -2.19 -1.45
CA ILE A 763 9.88 -0.94 -2.10
C ILE A 763 11.36 -1.05 -2.46
N THR A 764 11.69 -0.91 -3.73
CA THR A 764 13.06 -0.91 -4.23
C THR A 764 13.47 0.50 -4.64
N ILE A 765 14.73 0.65 -5.09
CA ILE A 765 15.21 1.91 -5.66
C ILE A 765 14.42 2.36 -6.90
N ASP A 766 13.78 1.41 -7.60
CA ASP A 766 12.98 1.66 -8.80
C ASP A 766 11.49 1.89 -8.50
N GLY A 767 11.09 1.82 -7.22
CA GLY A 767 9.71 2.03 -6.76
C GLY A 767 9.06 0.77 -6.20
N LEU A 768 7.73 0.69 -6.33
CA LEU A 768 6.94 -0.42 -5.80
C LEU A 768 7.19 -1.71 -6.60
N ASN A 769 7.60 -2.77 -5.92
CA ASN A 769 7.54 -4.12 -6.46
C ASN A 769 6.17 -4.75 -6.14
N SER A 770 5.27 -4.76 -7.14
CA SER A 770 3.89 -5.24 -7.01
C SER A 770 3.74 -6.76 -7.05
N ASN A 771 4.83 -7.52 -7.11
CA ASN A 771 4.82 -8.97 -6.91
C ASN A 771 4.26 -9.29 -5.51
N SER A 772 3.63 -10.45 -5.36
CA SER A 772 2.94 -10.83 -4.12
C SER A 772 3.05 -12.35 -3.91
N GLY A 773 4.28 -12.85 -3.77
CA GLY A 773 4.58 -14.26 -3.53
C GLY A 773 4.31 -14.71 -2.08
N ALA A 774 4.68 -15.95 -1.76
CA ALA A 774 4.45 -16.52 -0.43
C ALA A 774 5.13 -15.73 0.69
N GLU A 775 6.43 -15.43 0.50
CA GLU A 775 7.22 -14.72 1.51
C GLU A 775 6.60 -13.38 1.91
N SER A 776 6.11 -12.59 0.96
CA SER A 776 5.52 -11.29 1.26
C SER A 776 4.17 -11.41 1.98
N VAL A 777 3.32 -12.33 1.51
CA VAL A 777 1.95 -12.52 2.02
C VAL A 777 1.95 -13.17 3.39
N ASP A 778 2.74 -14.22 3.59
CA ASP A 778 2.83 -14.92 4.88
C ASP A 778 3.35 -13.99 5.98
N GLU A 779 4.39 -13.21 5.69
CA GLU A 779 5.00 -12.31 6.67
C GLU A 779 4.09 -11.14 7.06
N ALA A 780 3.40 -10.56 6.07
CA ALA A 780 2.41 -9.52 6.34
C ALA A 780 1.28 -10.06 7.22
N LEU A 781 0.64 -11.15 6.82
CA LEU A 781 -0.48 -11.73 7.56
C LEU A 781 -0.08 -12.15 8.98
N ARG A 782 1.08 -12.80 9.13
CA ARG A 782 1.60 -13.23 10.44
C ARG A 782 1.83 -12.04 11.37
N ALA A 783 2.48 -10.98 10.89
CA ALA A 783 2.73 -9.81 11.72
C ALA A 783 1.43 -9.05 12.06
N ILE A 784 0.54 -8.86 11.09
CA ILE A 784 -0.75 -8.17 11.28
C ILE A 784 -1.63 -8.91 12.29
N LEU A 785 -1.77 -10.23 12.17
CA LEU A 785 -2.54 -11.06 13.11
C LEU A 785 -2.04 -10.94 14.55
N ARG A 786 -0.73 -10.76 14.75
CA ARG A 786 -0.12 -10.59 16.07
C ARG A 786 -0.33 -9.20 16.62
N VAL A 787 -0.20 -8.16 15.79
CA VAL A 787 -0.48 -6.76 16.18
C VAL A 787 -1.95 -6.60 16.58
N GLN A 788 -2.89 -7.20 15.84
CA GLN A 788 -4.33 -7.17 16.16
C GLN A 788 -4.66 -7.67 17.57
N ARG A 789 -3.84 -8.58 18.14
CA ARG A 789 -4.03 -9.14 19.48
C ARG A 789 -3.52 -8.23 20.60
N VAL A 790 -2.83 -7.15 20.25
CA VAL A 790 -2.26 -6.18 21.18
C VAL A 790 -2.89 -4.81 20.90
N PRO A 791 -3.94 -4.42 21.66
CA PRO A 791 -4.70 -3.19 21.40
C PRO A 791 -3.85 -1.92 21.32
N GLU A 792 -2.79 -1.82 22.14
CA GLU A 792 -1.86 -0.69 22.14
C GLU A 792 -1.11 -0.60 20.80
N ALA A 793 -0.63 -1.73 20.27
CA ALA A 793 0.07 -1.80 18.99
C ALA A 793 -0.88 -1.54 17.81
N LEU A 794 -2.09 -2.13 17.83
CA LEU A 794 -3.11 -1.94 16.79
C LEU A 794 -3.53 -0.46 16.67
N ALA A 795 -3.68 0.24 17.80
CA ALA A 795 -3.99 1.66 17.80
C ALA A 795 -2.92 2.49 17.07
N VAL A 796 -1.64 2.17 17.27
CA VAL A 796 -0.52 2.88 16.62
C VAL A 796 -0.33 2.45 15.16
N MET A 797 -0.59 1.18 14.81
CA MET A 797 -0.49 0.66 13.43
C MET A 797 -1.31 1.48 12.41
N THR A 798 -2.45 2.03 12.83
CA THR A 798 -3.33 2.85 11.99
C THR A 798 -3.06 4.36 12.08
N ALA A 799 -2.01 4.76 12.80
CA ALA A 799 -1.64 6.15 13.03
C ALA A 799 -0.84 6.75 11.85
N THR A 800 -0.85 8.08 11.76
CA THR A 800 -0.04 8.84 10.79
C THR A 800 1.11 9.56 11.50
N LYS A 801 2.32 9.51 10.95
CA LYS A 801 3.45 10.28 11.47
C LYS A 801 3.27 11.77 11.17
N VAL A 802 3.42 12.62 12.19
CA VAL A 802 3.10 14.06 12.10
C VAL A 802 4.24 14.99 12.51
N GLU A 803 5.23 14.48 13.25
CA GLU A 803 6.42 15.22 13.66
C GLU A 803 7.58 14.22 13.80
N GLU A 804 8.81 14.64 13.49
CA GLU A 804 10.01 13.84 13.73
C GLU A 804 11.25 14.71 13.98
N ARG A 805 12.23 14.11 14.66
CA ARG A 805 13.58 14.62 14.82
C ARG A 805 14.53 13.43 14.70
N THR A 806 15.31 13.41 13.63
CA THR A 806 16.02 12.22 13.15
C THR A 806 17.52 12.47 13.03
N ALA A 807 18.31 11.38 12.99
CA ALA A 807 19.70 11.47 12.57
C ALA A 807 19.81 11.88 11.09
N THR A 808 20.89 12.59 10.75
CA THR A 808 21.16 13.07 9.39
C THR A 808 22.56 12.66 8.96
N THR A 809 22.66 12.07 7.78
CA THR A 809 23.94 11.76 7.13
C THR A 809 24.29 12.91 6.19
N VAL A 810 25.46 13.51 6.38
CA VAL A 810 26.04 14.52 5.49
C VAL A 810 27.14 13.85 4.69
N GLU A 811 26.91 13.65 3.39
CA GLU A 811 27.87 13.03 2.48
C GLU A 811 29.04 14.01 2.22
N ILE A 812 30.25 13.63 2.60
CA ILE A 812 31.43 14.52 2.51
C ILE A 812 31.81 14.72 1.04
N GLU A 813 31.65 13.71 0.20
CA GLU A 813 31.88 13.82 -1.23
C GLU A 813 30.96 14.84 -1.91
N ASP A 814 29.70 14.98 -1.46
CA ASP A 814 28.78 15.97 -2.00
C ASP A 814 29.24 17.39 -1.63
N LEU A 815 29.75 17.58 -0.41
CA LEU A 815 30.32 18.86 0.03
C LEU A 815 31.57 19.24 -0.80
N ILE A 816 32.43 18.26 -1.10
CA ILE A 816 33.63 18.47 -1.92
C ILE A 816 33.27 18.73 -3.40
N ALA A 817 32.20 18.11 -3.89
CA ALA A 817 31.69 18.30 -5.24
C ALA A 817 31.04 19.67 -5.46
N GLU A 818 30.56 20.31 -4.38
CA GLU A 818 29.73 21.50 -4.49
C GLU A 818 30.42 22.64 -5.26
N GLY A 819 29.72 23.16 -6.29
CA GLY A 819 30.23 24.23 -7.14
C GLY A 819 31.36 23.83 -8.10
N ARG A 820 31.77 22.55 -8.13
CA ARG A 820 32.74 22.01 -9.09
C ARG A 820 32.05 21.48 -10.36
N PRO A 821 32.78 21.27 -11.47
CA PRO A 821 32.20 20.73 -12.71
C PRO A 821 31.63 19.32 -12.49
N ALA A 822 30.47 19.05 -13.08
CA ALA A 822 29.91 17.70 -13.14
C ALA A 822 30.71 16.79 -14.09
N ASP A 823 30.53 15.49 -13.94
CA ASP A 823 31.12 14.49 -14.82
C ASP A 823 30.61 14.64 -16.27
N GLU A 824 31.50 14.40 -17.23
CA GLU A 824 31.20 14.51 -18.66
C GLU A 824 31.14 13.13 -19.30
N LEU A 825 29.98 12.78 -19.85
CA LEU A 825 29.78 11.57 -20.63
C LEU A 825 30.63 11.61 -21.91
N LEU A 826 31.44 10.56 -22.12
CA LEU A 826 32.28 10.36 -23.29
C LEU A 826 31.63 9.38 -24.29
N ASP A 827 32.12 9.41 -25.53
CA ASP A 827 31.64 8.52 -26.60
C ASP A 827 32.12 7.07 -26.36
N LEU A 828 31.24 6.23 -25.81
CA LEU A 828 31.43 4.77 -25.72
C LEU A 828 30.58 4.05 -26.79
N PRO A 829 31.18 3.47 -27.84
CA PRO A 829 30.43 2.85 -28.91
C PRO A 829 29.67 1.61 -28.42
N ASP A 830 28.38 1.53 -28.75
CA ASP A 830 27.49 0.41 -28.40
C ASP A 830 27.35 0.11 -26.89
N GLY A 831 27.56 1.10 -26.02
CA GLY A 831 27.42 0.92 -24.56
C GLY A 831 26.03 0.47 -24.08
N GLY A 832 25.01 0.50 -24.94
CA GLY A 832 23.66 0.08 -24.60
C GLY A 832 23.43 -1.43 -24.42
N LEU A 833 24.40 -2.30 -24.77
CA LEU A 833 24.53 -3.77 -24.51
C LEU A 833 23.28 -4.69 -24.39
N ASN A 834 22.08 -4.23 -24.79
CA ASN A 834 20.80 -4.93 -24.60
C ASN A 834 19.92 -4.92 -25.87
N ASP A 835 20.31 -4.20 -26.91
CA ASP A 835 19.60 -4.17 -28.20
C ASP A 835 19.93 -5.43 -29.03
N PRO A 836 18.99 -6.36 -29.24
CA PRO A 836 19.22 -7.59 -29.99
C PRO A 836 19.59 -7.33 -31.46
N ALA A 837 19.25 -6.16 -32.03
CA ALA A 837 19.62 -5.82 -33.41
C ALA A 837 21.12 -5.54 -33.58
N ARG A 838 21.85 -5.34 -32.48
CA ARG A 838 23.31 -5.14 -32.46
C ARG A 838 24.08 -6.38 -32.02
N ALA A 839 23.40 -7.42 -31.53
CA ALA A 839 24.02 -8.70 -31.21
C ALA A 839 24.60 -9.34 -32.48
N VAL A 840 25.85 -9.81 -32.38
CA VAL A 840 26.55 -10.52 -33.47
C VAL A 840 26.61 -12.02 -33.20
N VAL A 841 26.83 -12.40 -31.94
CA VAL A 841 26.78 -13.80 -31.48
C VAL A 841 25.64 -13.95 -30.48
N THR A 842 24.70 -14.84 -30.79
CA THR A 842 23.53 -15.14 -29.96
C THR A 842 23.50 -16.62 -29.57
N GLN A 843 22.67 -16.99 -28.59
CA GLN A 843 22.44 -18.40 -28.30
C GLN A 843 21.87 -19.16 -29.52
N GLY A 844 22.09 -20.47 -29.56
CA GLY A 844 21.53 -21.34 -30.59
C GLY A 844 20.00 -21.33 -30.57
N ALA A 845 19.38 -21.41 -31.76
CA ALA A 845 17.92 -21.41 -31.87
C ALA A 845 17.22 -22.58 -31.14
N GLY A 846 17.95 -23.66 -30.86
CA GLY A 846 17.46 -24.80 -30.08
C GLY A 846 17.70 -24.71 -28.57
N SER A 847 18.54 -23.77 -28.13
CA SER A 847 18.93 -23.59 -26.73
C SER A 847 17.83 -22.89 -25.93
N GLY A 848 17.10 -21.95 -26.55
CA GLY A 848 15.95 -21.29 -25.91
C GLY A 848 16.31 -20.67 -24.57
N VAL A 849 15.66 -21.16 -23.50
CA VAL A 849 15.88 -20.79 -22.09
C VAL A 849 16.59 -21.89 -21.28
N ASP A 850 17.14 -22.91 -21.94
CA ASP A 850 17.93 -23.97 -21.29
C ASP A 850 19.34 -23.45 -20.97
N GLU A 851 19.57 -23.14 -19.70
CA GLU A 851 20.83 -22.55 -19.20
C GLU A 851 22.06 -23.43 -19.52
N LEU A 852 21.93 -24.77 -19.48
CA LEU A 852 23.02 -25.67 -19.81
C LEU A 852 23.35 -25.62 -21.31
N ALA A 853 22.33 -25.57 -22.16
CA ALA A 853 22.52 -25.46 -23.61
C ALA A 853 23.14 -24.10 -23.99
N VAL A 854 22.68 -23.02 -23.36
CA VAL A 854 23.22 -21.66 -23.55
C VAL A 854 24.70 -21.60 -23.13
N TYR A 855 25.06 -22.20 -21.99
CA TYR A 855 26.45 -22.33 -21.57
C TYR A 855 27.30 -23.11 -22.58
N GLN A 856 26.79 -24.22 -23.11
CA GLN A 856 27.53 -25.01 -24.11
C GLN A 856 27.78 -24.25 -25.42
N ASP A 857 26.83 -23.41 -25.84
CA ASP A 857 27.01 -22.52 -27.00
C ASP A 857 28.12 -21.50 -26.75
N SER A 858 28.25 -20.99 -25.52
CA SER A 858 29.25 -19.96 -25.18
C SER A 858 30.68 -20.49 -25.24
N LEU A 859 30.91 -21.74 -24.84
CA LEU A 859 32.25 -22.37 -24.84
C LEU A 859 32.89 -22.50 -26.23
N ALA A 860 32.12 -22.33 -27.31
CA ALA A 860 32.62 -22.37 -28.68
C ALA A 860 33.18 -21.02 -29.18
N ILE A 861 33.10 -19.97 -28.36
CA ILE A 861 33.37 -18.58 -28.76
C ILE A 861 34.78 -18.17 -28.29
N ASP A 862 35.66 -17.86 -29.24
CA ASP A 862 37.02 -17.38 -28.98
C ASP A 862 37.12 -15.84 -28.94
N SER A 863 38.21 -15.33 -28.34
CA SER A 863 38.43 -13.90 -28.05
C SER A 863 38.61 -12.98 -29.26
N THR A 864 38.53 -13.51 -30.50
CA THR A 864 38.76 -12.72 -31.72
C THR A 864 37.47 -12.36 -32.46
N GLN A 865 36.32 -12.82 -31.97
CA GLN A 865 35.02 -12.61 -32.61
C GLN A 865 34.25 -11.45 -31.97
N PRO A 866 33.57 -10.61 -32.77
CA PRO A 866 32.65 -9.62 -32.24
C PRO A 866 31.44 -10.32 -31.62
N ILE A 867 31.12 -10.00 -30.37
CA ILE A 867 29.94 -10.50 -29.66
C ILE A 867 28.76 -9.55 -29.90
N TYR A 868 29.04 -8.25 -29.90
CA TYR A 868 28.04 -7.18 -29.99
C TYR A 868 28.65 -5.99 -30.73
N GLN A 869 28.27 -5.74 -31.99
CA GLN A 869 28.88 -4.78 -32.94
C GLN A 869 30.34 -4.30 -32.66
N ASN A 870 30.56 -3.34 -31.76
CA ASN A 870 31.88 -2.79 -31.38
C ASN A 870 32.57 -3.45 -30.16
N TRP A 871 32.04 -4.57 -29.68
CA TRP A 871 32.53 -5.34 -28.54
C TRP A 871 32.92 -6.75 -28.98
N GLN A 872 34.13 -7.16 -28.60
CA GLN A 872 34.71 -8.48 -28.88
C GLN A 872 34.93 -9.23 -27.57
N GLY A 873 34.95 -10.57 -27.60
CA GLY A 873 34.96 -11.33 -26.36
C GLY A 873 35.07 -12.84 -26.55
N SER A 874 35.13 -13.57 -25.44
CA SER A 874 35.17 -15.04 -25.40
C SER A 874 34.23 -15.58 -24.33
N ASN A 875 33.77 -16.83 -24.46
CA ASN A 875 32.81 -17.48 -23.54
C ASN A 875 31.62 -16.58 -23.15
N ALA A 876 31.21 -15.72 -24.06
CA ALA A 876 30.17 -14.73 -23.85
C ALA A 876 29.28 -14.66 -25.09
N LEU A 877 27.98 -14.53 -24.90
CA LEU A 877 27.01 -14.42 -25.98
C LEU A 877 25.79 -13.61 -25.56
N PHE A 878 25.02 -13.17 -26.55
CA PHE A 878 23.75 -12.49 -26.32
C PHE A 878 22.61 -13.50 -26.17
N VAL A 879 21.84 -13.39 -25.09
CA VAL A 879 20.67 -14.23 -24.80
C VAL A 879 19.38 -13.43 -25.01
N SER A 880 18.51 -13.92 -25.89
CA SER A 880 17.15 -13.39 -26.07
C SER A 880 16.11 -14.26 -25.34
N GLY A 881 15.21 -13.65 -24.56
CA GLY A 881 13.98 -14.32 -24.08
C GLY A 881 13.99 -14.91 -22.65
N SER A 882 14.97 -14.59 -21.81
CA SER A 882 15.01 -14.97 -20.39
C SER A 882 14.73 -13.75 -19.49
N GLY A 883 13.48 -13.27 -19.48
CA GLY A 883 13.06 -12.07 -18.74
C GLY A 883 13.51 -10.73 -19.38
N TYR A 884 14.78 -10.61 -19.78
CA TYR A 884 15.36 -9.48 -20.51
C TYR A 884 16.39 -9.94 -21.55
N ASN A 885 16.65 -9.09 -22.54
CA ASN A 885 17.75 -9.30 -23.50
C ASN A 885 19.06 -8.86 -22.88
N ASN A 886 20.06 -9.74 -22.86
CA ASN A 886 21.32 -9.44 -22.20
C ASN A 886 22.53 -10.18 -22.80
N ILE A 887 23.73 -9.66 -22.55
CA ILE A 887 24.98 -10.39 -22.78
C ILE A 887 25.31 -11.15 -21.50
N ARG A 888 25.56 -12.46 -21.62
CA ARG A 888 25.99 -13.31 -20.51
C ARG A 888 27.45 -13.68 -20.67
N LEU A 889 28.22 -13.50 -19.60
CA LEU A 889 29.60 -13.89 -19.47
C LEU A 889 29.66 -15.09 -18.52
N PHE A 890 30.05 -16.26 -19.04
CA PHE A 890 30.25 -17.45 -18.23
C PHE A 890 31.68 -17.52 -17.69
N ASP A 891 32.04 -18.57 -16.95
CA ASP A 891 33.38 -18.73 -16.40
C ASP A 891 34.50 -18.54 -17.45
N GLY A 892 35.47 -17.68 -17.13
CA GLY A 892 36.54 -17.25 -18.03
C GLY A 892 36.08 -16.40 -19.22
N GLY A 893 34.84 -15.93 -19.21
CA GLY A 893 34.26 -15.10 -20.26
C GLY A 893 34.64 -13.64 -20.13
N SER A 894 34.71 -12.95 -21.27
CA SER A 894 35.02 -11.51 -21.29
C SER A 894 34.39 -10.83 -22.49
N ILE A 895 34.15 -9.53 -22.37
CA ILE A 895 33.87 -8.62 -23.49
C ILE A 895 34.70 -7.35 -23.33
N GLU A 896 35.24 -6.81 -24.42
CA GLU A 896 35.96 -5.54 -24.43
C GLU A 896 35.63 -4.69 -25.66
N THR A 897 35.75 -3.37 -25.50
CA THR A 897 35.72 -2.40 -26.60
C THR A 897 36.92 -1.45 -26.52
N ARG A 898 37.26 -0.83 -27.65
CA ARG A 898 38.42 0.06 -27.79
C ARG A 898 37.99 1.42 -28.32
N ILE A 899 38.45 2.48 -27.66
CA ILE A 899 38.20 3.87 -28.06
C ILE A 899 39.52 4.63 -28.27
N GLY A 900 39.46 5.65 -29.12
CA GLY A 900 40.61 6.52 -29.39
C GLY A 900 40.86 7.52 -28.28
N VAL A 901 42.00 8.22 -28.36
CA VAL A 901 42.39 9.32 -27.45
C VAL A 901 42.62 10.59 -28.28
N GLY A 902 42.12 11.73 -27.79
CA GLY A 902 42.45 13.06 -28.30
C GLY A 902 41.50 13.68 -29.35
N ALA A 903 40.44 13.00 -29.77
CA ALA A 903 39.37 13.61 -30.56
C ALA A 903 38.27 14.23 -29.66
N PRO A 904 37.42 15.15 -30.16
CA PRO A 904 36.23 15.58 -29.43
C PRO A 904 35.35 14.38 -29.04
N GLY A 905 34.89 14.32 -27.80
CA GLY A 905 34.11 13.20 -27.24
C GLY A 905 34.97 12.01 -26.75
N GLN A 906 36.30 12.05 -26.94
CA GLN A 906 37.23 11.02 -26.48
C GLN A 906 38.04 11.48 -25.24
N PRO A 907 38.60 10.53 -24.47
CA PRO A 907 39.58 10.82 -23.43
C PRO A 907 40.81 11.57 -23.97
N HIS A 908 41.44 12.39 -23.13
CA HIS A 908 42.71 13.07 -23.36
C HIS A 908 43.71 12.72 -22.25
N PRO A 909 45.03 12.84 -22.51
CA PRO A 909 46.02 12.73 -21.44
C PRO A 909 45.74 13.67 -20.28
N GLY A 910 45.84 13.15 -19.06
CA GLY A 910 45.51 13.82 -17.81
C GLY A 910 44.04 13.72 -17.39
N ASP A 911 43.14 13.20 -18.25
CA ASP A 911 41.75 12.96 -17.84
C ASP A 911 41.69 11.83 -16.79
N ALA A 912 40.82 12.00 -15.78
CA ALA A 912 40.42 10.94 -14.87
C ALA A 912 39.14 10.29 -15.40
N LEU A 913 39.09 8.97 -15.48
CA LEU A 913 38.00 8.23 -16.12
C LEU A 913 37.26 7.34 -15.12
N MET A 914 35.95 7.21 -15.30
CA MET A 914 35.08 6.32 -14.54
C MET A 914 34.09 5.62 -15.48
N LEU A 915 33.93 4.32 -15.31
CA LEU A 915 32.96 3.48 -16.01
C LEU A 915 31.75 3.27 -15.09
N ASP A 916 30.56 3.63 -15.58
CA ASP A 916 29.25 3.39 -14.95
C ASP A 916 28.48 2.34 -15.76
N PHE A 917 28.08 1.23 -15.12
CA PHE A 917 27.46 0.10 -15.81
C PHE A 917 26.37 -0.60 -14.98
N ALA A 918 25.47 -1.28 -15.69
CA ALA A 918 24.41 -2.09 -15.09
C ALA A 918 24.71 -3.58 -15.24
N ALA A 919 24.60 -4.33 -14.14
CA ALA A 919 24.97 -5.74 -14.08
C ALA A 919 24.07 -6.58 -13.16
N LEU A 920 24.12 -7.90 -13.37
CA LEU A 920 23.56 -8.92 -12.49
C LEU A 920 24.48 -10.12 -12.47
N LEU A 921 24.78 -10.62 -11.29
CA LEU A 921 25.64 -11.79 -11.11
C LEU A 921 24.82 -12.93 -10.51
N GLN A 922 25.02 -14.14 -11.03
CA GLN A 922 24.49 -15.36 -10.43
C GLN A 922 25.46 -15.96 -9.41
N PHE A 923 25.00 -16.90 -8.59
CA PHE A 923 25.76 -17.44 -7.45
C PHE A 923 27.17 -17.93 -7.81
N GLY A 924 28.13 -17.64 -6.91
CA GLY A 924 29.52 -18.07 -7.05
C GLY A 924 30.20 -17.47 -8.27
N THR A 925 29.85 -16.23 -8.62
CA THR A 925 30.36 -15.53 -9.80
C THR A 925 30.89 -14.17 -9.40
N ASP A 926 32.07 -13.83 -9.92
CA ASP A 926 32.71 -12.54 -9.78
C ASP A 926 32.85 -11.89 -11.16
N LEU A 927 32.60 -10.58 -11.22
CA LEU A 927 32.73 -9.74 -12.40
C LEU A 927 33.83 -8.72 -12.12
N ASP A 928 34.78 -8.59 -13.03
CA ASP A 928 35.78 -7.53 -13.06
C ASP A 928 35.42 -6.53 -14.16
N ALA A 929 35.45 -5.25 -13.86
CA ALA A 929 35.21 -4.15 -14.81
C ALA A 929 36.39 -3.18 -14.81
N GLU A 930 37.09 -3.05 -15.93
CA GLU A 930 38.35 -2.31 -16.03
C GLU A 930 38.32 -1.24 -17.11
N VAL A 931 38.93 -0.08 -16.81
CA VAL A 931 39.29 0.97 -17.77
C VAL A 931 40.81 1.02 -17.89
N ILE A 932 41.34 0.77 -19.08
CA ILE A 932 42.76 0.52 -19.31
C ILE A 932 43.29 1.44 -20.41
N SER A 933 44.41 2.13 -20.17
CA SER A 933 45.19 2.80 -21.21
C SER A 933 46.10 1.82 -21.94
N VAL A 934 46.23 1.97 -23.25
CA VAL A 934 47.18 1.20 -24.07
C VAL A 934 48.12 2.15 -24.79
N ASP A 935 49.43 1.93 -24.65
CA ASP A 935 50.44 2.69 -25.39
C ASP A 935 50.56 2.22 -26.86
N ALA A 936 51.37 2.92 -27.66
CA ALA A 936 51.61 2.54 -29.06
C ALA A 936 52.36 1.20 -29.23
N GLY A 937 53.00 0.68 -28.17
CA GLY A 937 53.66 -0.62 -28.12
C GLY A 937 52.75 -1.77 -27.68
N GLY A 938 51.52 -1.48 -27.25
CA GLY A 938 50.55 -2.45 -26.74
C GLY A 938 50.65 -2.72 -25.24
N SER A 939 51.40 -1.91 -24.46
CA SER A 939 51.44 -2.03 -23.00
C SER A 939 50.17 -1.48 -22.37
N GLU A 940 49.55 -2.26 -21.48
CA GLU A 940 48.34 -1.89 -20.75
C GLU A 940 48.69 -1.22 -19.41
N THR A 941 47.93 -0.19 -19.02
CA THR A 941 48.00 0.50 -17.73
C THR A 941 46.59 0.69 -17.21
N LEU A 942 46.28 0.13 -16.04
CA LEU A 942 44.97 0.22 -15.41
C LEU A 942 44.72 1.66 -14.91
N LEU A 943 43.57 2.23 -15.27
CA LEU A 943 43.18 3.59 -14.90
C LEU A 943 42.06 3.62 -13.87
N ALA A 944 41.13 2.66 -13.95
CA ALA A 944 40.05 2.48 -13.00
C ALA A 944 39.56 1.03 -13.01
N ASP A 945 39.11 0.53 -11.86
CA ASP A 945 38.52 -0.81 -11.73
C ASP A 945 37.37 -0.86 -10.71
N ASP A 946 36.69 -1.98 -10.60
CA ASP A 946 35.65 -2.24 -9.60
C ASP A 946 36.16 -3.06 -8.40
N SER A 947 37.47 -3.14 -8.18
CA SER A 947 38.07 -4.01 -7.14
C SER A 947 37.60 -3.69 -5.70
N GLY A 948 37.07 -2.49 -5.48
CA GLY A 948 36.43 -2.07 -4.23
C GLY A 948 34.95 -2.42 -4.10
N PHE A 949 34.34 -3.08 -5.10
CA PHE A 949 32.92 -3.40 -5.13
C PHE A 949 32.67 -4.87 -4.80
N GLY A 950 31.85 -5.12 -3.77
CA GLY A 950 31.41 -6.47 -3.40
C GLY A 950 30.07 -6.78 -4.07
N TYR A 951 30.05 -7.72 -5.01
CA TYR A 951 28.81 -8.13 -5.65
C TYR A 951 28.03 -9.12 -4.80
N ASN A 952 26.78 -8.79 -4.51
CA ASN A 952 25.78 -9.72 -4.01
C ASN A 952 25.14 -10.51 -5.18
N PRO A 953 25.08 -11.85 -5.10
CA PRO A 953 24.36 -12.67 -6.07
C PRO A 953 22.89 -12.27 -6.21
N ARG A 954 22.32 -12.47 -7.40
CA ARG A 954 20.93 -12.16 -7.76
C ARG A 954 20.51 -10.70 -7.53
N THR A 955 21.47 -9.81 -7.31
CA THR A 955 21.21 -8.38 -7.16
C THR A 955 21.34 -7.69 -8.52
N TRP A 956 20.28 -6.99 -8.92
CA TRP A 956 20.29 -6.17 -10.13
C TRP A 956 20.84 -4.78 -9.82
N TYR A 957 22.03 -4.47 -10.36
CA TYR A 957 22.68 -3.17 -10.21
C TYR A 957 22.32 -2.31 -11.42
N SER A 958 21.47 -1.29 -11.25
CA SER A 958 21.08 -0.38 -12.32
C SER A 958 20.55 0.95 -11.81
N GLY A 959 20.35 1.91 -12.71
CA GLY A 959 19.82 3.23 -12.34
C GLY A 959 20.75 3.95 -11.36
N ALA A 960 20.20 4.45 -10.25
CA ALA A 960 21.01 5.03 -9.18
C ALA A 960 21.91 4.00 -8.47
N GLY A 961 21.54 2.71 -8.53
CA GLY A 961 22.29 1.60 -7.95
C GLY A 961 23.25 0.90 -8.91
N SER A 962 23.58 1.53 -10.05
CA SER A 962 24.61 1.04 -10.97
C SER A 962 25.98 0.93 -10.31
N VAL A 963 26.88 0.16 -10.92
CA VAL A 963 28.26 0.01 -10.44
C VAL A 963 29.13 1.05 -11.13
N ARG A 964 30.00 1.71 -10.34
CA ARG A 964 30.97 2.69 -10.84
C ARG A 964 32.38 2.26 -10.46
N THR A 965 33.30 2.28 -11.42
CA THR A 965 34.70 1.96 -11.17
C THR A 965 35.40 3.07 -10.39
N THR A 966 36.31 2.68 -9.51
CA THR A 966 37.17 3.55 -8.71
C THR A 966 38.37 4.00 -9.51
N LEU A 967 38.67 5.31 -9.51
CA LEU A 967 39.86 5.87 -10.16
C LEU A 967 41.14 5.39 -9.47
N ILE A 968 42.10 4.93 -10.27
CA ILE A 968 43.46 4.52 -9.87
C ILE A 968 44.49 5.52 -10.37
N ASP A 969 44.44 5.90 -11.65
CA ASP A 969 45.37 6.85 -12.26
C ASP A 969 44.72 7.62 -13.43
N ALA A 970 45.29 8.77 -13.76
CA ALA A 970 44.88 9.56 -14.92
C ALA A 970 45.42 8.98 -16.23
N VAL A 971 44.80 9.32 -17.36
CA VAL A 971 45.25 8.89 -18.70
C VAL A 971 46.69 9.35 -18.96
N PRO A 972 47.66 8.43 -19.22
CA PRO A 972 49.04 8.79 -19.51
C PRO A 972 49.25 9.64 -20.78
N ASP A 973 50.37 10.39 -20.82
CA ASP A 973 50.76 11.21 -21.99
C ASP A 973 51.02 10.40 -23.26
N ASP A 974 51.40 9.12 -23.13
CA ASP A 974 51.73 8.22 -24.24
C ASP A 974 50.60 7.25 -24.63
N SER A 975 49.39 7.45 -24.07
CA SER A 975 48.20 6.68 -24.42
C SER A 975 47.86 6.78 -25.91
N ALA A 976 47.79 5.62 -26.56
CA ALA A 976 47.36 5.47 -27.95
C ALA A 976 45.89 5.04 -28.08
N GLY A 977 45.27 4.56 -27.00
CA GLY A 977 43.86 4.16 -26.93
C GLY A 977 43.44 3.77 -25.51
N ILE A 978 42.13 3.69 -25.28
CA ILE A 978 41.54 3.17 -24.04
C ILE A 978 40.77 1.87 -24.34
N ILE A 979 40.87 0.89 -23.45
CA ILE A 979 40.07 -0.33 -23.43
C ILE A 979 39.08 -0.23 -22.27
N VAL A 980 37.82 -0.58 -22.52
CA VAL A 980 36.85 -0.93 -21.48
C VAL A 980 36.63 -2.43 -21.56
N ARG A 981 36.85 -3.15 -20.45
CA ARG A 981 36.83 -4.61 -20.39
C ARG A 981 35.96 -5.09 -19.22
N PHE A 982 35.12 -6.08 -19.49
CA PHE A 982 34.44 -6.88 -18.47
C PHE A 982 34.95 -8.32 -18.55
N SER A 983 35.29 -8.90 -17.40
CA SER A 983 35.76 -10.29 -17.29
C SER A 983 35.00 -11.01 -16.18
N ASN A 984 34.66 -12.27 -16.40
CA ASN A 984 33.88 -13.07 -15.46
C ASN A 984 34.67 -14.29 -15.02
N SER A 985 34.65 -14.56 -13.71
CA SER A 985 35.11 -15.82 -13.14
C SER A 985 34.00 -16.46 -12.31
N SER A 986 33.86 -17.78 -12.37
CA SER A 986 32.87 -18.47 -11.55
C SER A 986 33.49 -19.65 -10.81
N THR A 987 33.23 -19.69 -9.51
CA THR A 987 33.57 -20.82 -8.63
C THR A 987 32.40 -21.78 -8.43
N ASN A 988 31.26 -21.52 -9.06
CA ASN A 988 30.07 -22.35 -8.93
C ASN A 988 30.34 -23.78 -9.43
N PRO A 989 30.09 -24.83 -8.62
CA PRO A 989 30.30 -26.21 -9.04
C PRO A 989 29.41 -26.62 -10.23
N VAL A 990 28.31 -25.91 -10.47
CA VAL A 990 27.43 -26.06 -11.63
C VAL A 990 27.71 -24.92 -12.61
N ALA A 991 28.63 -25.15 -13.55
CA ALA A 991 29.18 -24.10 -14.42
C ALA A 991 28.18 -23.28 -15.26
N HIS A 992 26.96 -23.79 -15.51
CA HIS A 992 25.93 -23.07 -16.26
C HIS A 992 25.01 -22.21 -15.38
N GLU A 993 25.12 -22.35 -14.05
CA GLU A 993 24.37 -21.53 -13.08
C GLU A 993 25.18 -20.29 -12.64
N GLY A 994 26.49 -20.26 -12.89
CA GLY A 994 27.35 -19.12 -12.57
C GLY A 994 27.68 -18.28 -13.81
N TYR A 995 27.06 -17.10 -13.92
CA TYR A 995 27.34 -16.14 -14.98
C TYR A 995 27.05 -14.70 -14.53
N ALA A 996 27.75 -13.75 -15.15
CA ALA A 996 27.45 -12.33 -15.04
C ALA A 996 26.71 -11.86 -16.28
N THR A 997 25.88 -10.84 -16.09
CA THR A 997 25.14 -10.16 -17.13
C THR A 997 25.50 -8.69 -17.08
N VAL A 998 25.80 -8.08 -18.24
CA VAL A 998 25.99 -6.63 -18.38
C VAL A 998 25.03 -6.11 -19.45
N THR A 999 24.28 -5.06 -19.13
CA THR A 999 23.22 -4.54 -20.02
C THR A 999 23.37 -3.08 -20.39
N LEU A 1000 24.24 -2.34 -19.70
CA LEU A 1000 24.56 -0.96 -20.00
C LEU A 1000 25.98 -0.68 -19.54
N ALA A 1001 26.73 0.11 -20.30
CA ALA A 1001 28.02 0.67 -19.92
C ALA A 1001 28.11 2.10 -20.47
N SER A 1002 28.65 3.00 -19.66
CA SER A 1002 28.90 4.40 -20.02
C SER A 1002 30.22 4.87 -19.42
N LEU A 1003 31.02 5.60 -20.21
CA LEU A 1003 32.32 6.09 -19.77
C LEU A 1003 32.24 7.59 -19.55
N HIS A 1004 32.76 8.05 -18.42
CA HIS A 1004 32.72 9.45 -18.01
C HIS A 1004 34.13 9.98 -17.74
N ARG A 1005 34.35 11.25 -18.07
CA ARG A 1005 35.46 12.03 -17.53
C ARG A 1005 35.01 12.67 -16.23
N LEU A 1006 35.75 12.41 -15.16
CA LEU A 1006 35.44 12.95 -13.83
C LEU A 1006 35.69 14.46 -13.78
N GLY A 1007 34.70 15.20 -13.28
CA GLY A 1007 34.82 16.63 -12.99
C GLY A 1007 35.51 16.90 -11.66
N VAL A 1008 35.43 15.95 -10.72
CA VAL A 1008 36.02 16.00 -9.38
C VAL A 1008 36.80 14.70 -9.11
N PRO A 1009 38.08 14.62 -9.52
CA PRO A 1009 38.91 13.43 -9.34
C PRO A 1009 39.26 13.12 -7.88
N GLU A 1010 38.76 13.85 -6.90
CA GLU A 1010 38.82 13.50 -5.48
C GLU A 1010 37.72 12.51 -5.09
N ILE A 1011 36.61 12.45 -5.83
CA ILE A 1011 35.52 11.52 -5.54
C ILE A 1011 35.87 10.12 -6.06
N ARG A 1012 35.63 9.12 -5.23
CA ARG A 1012 35.84 7.70 -5.49
C ARG A 1012 34.53 6.96 -5.26
N TYR A 1013 34.43 5.75 -5.80
CA TYR A 1013 33.23 4.92 -5.71
C TYR A 1013 33.56 3.61 -5.00
N GLY A 1014 32.57 2.94 -4.44
CA GLY A 1014 32.80 1.72 -3.67
C GLY A 1014 31.55 0.87 -3.49
N SER A 1015 31.68 -0.13 -2.63
CA SER A 1015 30.60 -1.06 -2.28
C SER A 1015 29.43 -0.39 -1.55
N SER A 1016 28.42 -1.20 -1.20
CA SER A 1016 27.31 -0.79 -0.32
C SER A 1016 27.72 -0.44 1.11
N ALA A 1017 29.00 -0.59 1.49
CA ALA A 1017 29.47 -0.20 2.81
C ALA A 1017 29.51 1.33 3.01
N PHE A 1018 29.59 2.11 1.94
CA PHE A 1018 29.55 3.59 1.94
C PHE A 1018 28.10 4.09 1.93
N SER A 1019 27.82 5.23 2.57
CA SER A 1019 26.45 5.76 2.67
C SER A 1019 25.82 6.08 1.31
N ASN A 1020 26.62 6.58 0.37
CA ASN A 1020 26.18 6.90 -0.99
C ASN A 1020 26.94 6.11 -2.09
N ARG A 1021 27.59 5.00 -1.72
CA ARG A 1021 28.48 4.22 -2.61
C ARG A 1021 29.64 5.05 -3.21
N SER A 1022 30.01 6.14 -2.54
CA SER A 1022 31.11 7.02 -2.88
C SER A 1022 31.81 7.53 -1.64
N TYR A 1023 32.97 8.17 -1.81
CA TYR A 1023 33.72 8.83 -0.75
C TYR A 1023 34.68 9.86 -1.35
N ALA A 1024 35.16 10.79 -0.53
CA ALA A 1024 36.18 11.77 -0.88
C ALA A 1024 37.59 11.27 -0.50
N HIS A 1025 38.46 11.18 -1.50
CA HIS A 1025 39.91 10.96 -1.35
C HIS A 1025 40.63 12.30 -1.23
N LEU A 1026 41.18 12.60 -0.05
CA LEU A 1026 41.84 13.85 0.27
C LEU A 1026 43.33 13.64 0.56
N ASP A 1027 44.18 14.39 -0.15
CA ASP A 1027 45.63 14.28 -0.05
C ASP A 1027 46.19 14.68 1.33
N ALA A 1028 47.33 14.10 1.71
CA ALA A 1028 47.99 14.42 2.97
C ALA A 1028 48.36 15.92 3.07
N GLY A 1029 47.96 16.57 4.17
CA GLY A 1029 48.31 17.97 4.44
C GLY A 1029 47.42 19.01 3.75
N THR A 1030 46.30 18.61 3.14
CA THR A 1030 45.31 19.54 2.60
C THR A 1030 44.36 20.07 3.69
N THR A 1031 43.68 21.17 3.35
CA THR A 1031 42.56 21.69 4.12
C THR A 1031 41.50 22.15 3.16
N ASP A 1032 40.31 21.57 3.29
CA ASP A 1032 39.13 21.93 2.52
C ASP A 1032 38.15 22.68 3.42
N HIS A 1033 37.52 23.71 2.84
CA HIS A 1033 36.56 24.58 3.52
C HIS A 1033 35.21 24.41 2.83
N VAL A 1034 34.28 23.76 3.52
CA VAL A 1034 32.94 23.44 3.02
C VAL A 1034 31.87 23.93 4.01
N GLU A 1035 30.61 23.87 3.61
CA GLU A 1035 29.46 24.13 4.48
C GLU A 1035 28.52 22.93 4.40
N PHE A 1036 27.85 22.60 5.50
CA PHE A 1036 26.76 21.61 5.50
C PHE A 1036 25.51 22.19 6.15
N ASP A 1037 24.34 21.71 5.75
CA ASP A 1037 23.07 22.13 6.35
C ASP A 1037 22.73 21.23 7.55
N SER A 1038 22.66 21.82 8.74
CA SER A 1038 22.10 21.15 9.93
C SER A 1038 20.57 21.31 9.96
N PRO A 1039 19.79 20.23 10.02
CA PRO A 1039 18.33 20.34 9.94
C PRO A 1039 17.68 20.77 11.26
N THR A 1040 18.31 20.51 12.41
CA THR A 1040 17.74 20.83 13.72
C THR A 1040 18.76 21.48 14.65
N SER A 1041 18.33 22.45 15.43
CA SER A 1041 19.16 23.03 16.48
C SER A 1041 19.29 22.10 17.70
N GLY A 1042 20.41 22.20 18.43
CA GLY A 1042 20.65 21.58 19.73
C GLY A 1042 21.83 20.60 19.74
N ASP A 1043 21.93 19.82 20.81
CA ASP A 1043 23.01 18.86 21.01
C ASP A 1043 22.91 17.64 20.08
N HIS A 1044 24.03 17.35 19.40
CA HIS A 1044 24.21 16.20 18.53
C HIS A 1044 25.47 15.41 18.94
N LEU A 1045 25.38 14.09 18.90
CA LEU A 1045 26.51 13.20 18.77
C LEU A 1045 27.00 13.25 17.32
N LEU A 1046 28.31 13.32 17.15
CA LEU A 1046 28.95 13.37 15.84
C LEU A 1046 29.63 12.02 15.58
N PHE A 1047 29.36 11.42 14.43
CA PHE A 1047 30.08 10.24 13.95
C PHE A 1047 30.66 10.49 12.56
N LEU A 1048 31.82 9.90 12.27
CA LEU A 1048 32.47 9.96 10.97
C LEU A 1048 32.57 8.55 10.40
N SER A 1049 31.99 8.36 9.22
CA SER A 1049 32.29 7.22 8.36
C SER A 1049 33.54 7.51 7.54
N ALA A 1050 34.51 6.61 7.57
CA ALA A 1050 35.76 6.73 6.82
C ALA A 1050 36.40 5.36 6.56
N ILE A 1051 37.33 5.31 5.60
CA ILE A 1051 38.12 4.11 5.34
C ILE A 1051 39.32 4.06 6.29
N GLU A 1052 39.50 2.90 6.91
CA GLU A 1052 40.65 2.58 7.74
C GLU A 1052 41.91 2.38 6.90
N ARG A 1053 43.03 2.88 7.42
CA ARG A 1053 44.36 2.73 6.84
C ARG A 1053 45.28 1.99 7.80
N GLN A 1054 46.18 1.19 7.26
CA GLN A 1054 47.22 0.52 8.03
C GLN A 1054 48.32 1.50 8.50
N ASP A 1055 48.40 2.70 7.90
CA ASP A 1055 49.35 3.74 8.30
C ASP A 1055 48.96 4.37 9.66
N ALA A 1056 49.85 4.23 10.64
CA ALA A 1056 49.69 4.78 11.98
C ALA A 1056 49.67 6.34 12.04
N GLY A 1057 49.85 7.03 10.90
CA GLY A 1057 49.81 8.49 10.79
C GLY A 1057 48.59 9.06 10.06
N ALA A 1058 47.71 8.24 9.46
CA ALA A 1058 46.53 8.73 8.75
C ALA A 1058 45.50 9.30 9.75
N ALA A 1059 45.17 10.59 9.61
CA ALA A 1059 44.24 11.27 10.48
C ALA A 1059 43.58 12.45 9.75
N ALA A 1060 42.36 12.79 10.16
CA ALA A 1060 41.65 13.98 9.72
C ALA A 1060 41.14 14.75 10.94
N THR A 1061 41.19 16.08 10.89
CA THR A 1061 40.57 16.95 11.89
C THR A 1061 39.39 17.65 11.25
N LEU A 1062 38.19 17.46 11.81
CA LEU A 1062 36.96 18.15 11.41
C LEU A 1062 36.69 19.26 12.42
N SER A 1063 36.49 20.50 11.95
CA SER A 1063 36.21 21.62 12.85
C SER A 1063 35.24 22.63 12.27
N SER A 1064 34.36 23.14 13.13
CA SER A 1064 33.50 24.27 12.81
C SER A 1064 33.82 25.42 13.78
N PRO A 1065 34.20 26.62 13.29
CA PRO A 1065 34.68 27.71 14.14
C PRO A 1065 33.73 28.10 15.28
N GLY A 1066 34.16 27.87 16.52
CA GLY A 1066 33.39 28.21 17.72
C GLY A 1066 32.31 27.19 18.10
N VAL A 1067 32.15 26.11 17.32
CA VAL A 1067 31.16 25.06 17.53
C VAL A 1067 31.82 23.77 18.00
N PHE A 1068 32.71 23.17 17.20
CA PHE A 1068 33.42 21.94 17.57
C PHE A 1068 34.79 21.81 16.87
N THR A 1069 35.64 20.92 17.40
CA THR A 1069 36.88 20.46 16.77
C THR A 1069 37.11 19.02 17.21
N ALA A 1070 37.22 18.10 16.26
CA ALA A 1070 37.36 16.67 16.51
C ALA A 1070 38.46 16.07 15.63
N ASP A 1071 39.35 15.30 16.26
CA ASP A 1071 40.39 14.55 15.59
C ASP A 1071 39.93 13.10 15.36
N ALA A 1072 40.00 12.63 14.12
CA ALA A 1072 39.73 11.26 13.72
C ALA A 1072 41.04 10.56 13.36
N VAL A 1073 41.39 9.51 14.11
CA VAL A 1073 42.50 8.62 13.76
C VAL A 1073 41.95 7.52 12.85
N LEU A 1074 42.47 7.44 11.62
CA LEU A 1074 42.00 6.53 10.57
C LEU A 1074 42.85 5.26 10.50
N SER A 1075 43.29 4.74 11.65
CA SER A 1075 44.16 3.57 11.72
C SER A 1075 43.37 2.29 12.00
N GLY A 1076 43.47 1.30 11.11
CA GLY A 1076 42.77 0.02 11.22
C GLY A 1076 43.17 -0.99 10.15
N THR A 1077 42.24 -1.87 9.78
CA THR A 1077 42.42 -2.82 8.67
C THR A 1077 42.29 -2.08 7.34
N GLU A 1078 43.36 -2.00 6.55
CA GLU A 1078 43.37 -1.27 5.27
C GLU A 1078 42.13 -1.58 4.42
N GLY A 1079 41.46 -0.53 3.94
CA GLY A 1079 40.33 -0.64 3.03
C GLY A 1079 38.97 -0.93 3.69
N THR A 1080 38.92 -1.11 5.01
CA THR A 1080 37.65 -1.33 5.73
C THR A 1080 36.95 -0.01 6.02
N VAL A 1081 35.66 0.10 5.71
CA VAL A 1081 34.85 1.26 6.12
C VAL A 1081 34.45 1.10 7.59
N SER A 1082 34.58 2.15 8.39
CA SER A 1082 34.14 2.13 9.79
C SER A 1082 33.58 3.47 10.24
N ILE A 1083 32.72 3.43 11.27
CA ILE A 1083 32.14 4.62 11.89
C ILE A 1083 32.81 4.91 13.22
N ARG A 1084 33.27 6.16 13.38
CA ARG A 1084 33.99 6.67 14.55
C ARG A 1084 33.21 7.75 15.27
N GLY A 1085 33.09 7.66 16.59
CA GLY A 1085 32.56 8.77 17.39
C GLY A 1085 33.56 9.92 17.45
N LEU A 1086 33.12 11.12 17.07
CA LEU A 1086 33.91 12.36 17.09
C LEU A 1086 33.63 13.23 18.33
N GLY A 1087 32.56 12.92 19.08
CA GLY A 1087 32.16 13.65 20.28
C GLY A 1087 30.79 14.31 20.11
N ARG A 1088 30.62 15.50 20.70
CA ARG A 1088 29.36 16.24 20.71
C ARG A 1088 29.52 17.67 20.21
N ALA A 1089 28.46 18.20 19.61
CA ALA A 1089 28.36 19.60 19.22
C ALA A 1089 26.93 20.12 19.42
N ASP A 1090 26.83 21.37 19.89
CA ASP A 1090 25.57 22.13 19.90
C ASP A 1090 25.47 22.88 18.57
N LEU A 1091 24.58 22.44 17.69
CA LEU A 1091 24.44 22.95 16.33
C LEU A 1091 23.25 23.91 16.24
N ASP A 1092 23.36 24.95 15.43
CA ASP A 1092 22.22 25.75 14.99
C ASP A 1092 21.67 25.18 13.68
N ALA A 1093 20.35 25.21 13.49
CA ALA A 1093 19.74 24.82 12.22
C ALA A 1093 20.13 25.79 11.08
N GLY A 1094 20.39 25.24 9.89
CA GLY A 1094 20.86 25.96 8.69
C GLY A 1094 22.31 25.62 8.34
N SER A 1095 22.91 26.43 7.45
CA SER A 1095 24.29 26.24 7.00
C SER A 1095 25.30 26.43 8.15
N VAL A 1096 26.17 25.43 8.32
CA VAL A 1096 27.24 25.36 9.31
C VAL A 1096 28.57 25.19 8.56
N PRO A 1097 29.57 26.07 8.77
CA PRO A 1097 30.88 25.92 8.16
C PRO A 1097 31.63 24.73 8.74
N LEU A 1098 32.35 24.00 7.88
CA LEU A 1098 33.16 22.83 8.22
C LEU A 1098 34.52 22.90 7.53
N ASP A 1099 35.58 22.94 8.34
CA ASP A 1099 36.96 22.79 7.91
C ASP A 1099 37.36 21.31 8.06
N ILE A 1100 37.83 20.69 6.97
CA ILE A 1100 38.36 19.32 6.95
C ILE A 1100 39.87 19.42 6.71
N THR A 1101 40.67 19.07 7.71
CA THR A 1101 42.15 19.12 7.62
C THR A 1101 42.73 17.72 7.66
N VAL A 1102 43.44 17.32 6.60
CA VAL A 1102 44.11 16.02 6.54
C VAL A 1102 45.52 16.11 7.12
N GLY A 1103 45.86 15.21 8.03
CA GLY A 1103 47.18 15.12 8.63
C GLY A 1103 48.29 14.85 7.61
N ALA A 1104 49.53 15.24 7.94
CA ALA A 1104 50.68 15.00 7.06
C ALA A 1104 51.13 13.52 6.99
N GLY A 1105 50.47 12.63 7.74
CA GLY A 1105 50.84 11.22 7.87
C GLY A 1105 50.23 10.29 6.82
N GLY A 1106 49.35 10.77 5.93
CA GLY A 1106 48.76 9.98 4.85
C GLY A 1106 47.48 10.64 4.30
N ALA A 1107 47.04 10.21 3.12
CA ALA A 1107 45.75 10.64 2.57
C ALA A 1107 44.58 10.09 3.42
N ALA A 1108 43.46 10.79 3.43
CA ALA A 1108 42.23 10.41 4.12
C ALA A 1108 41.12 10.12 3.12
N ASP A 1109 40.42 9.02 3.34
CA ASP A 1109 39.28 8.59 2.53
C ASP A 1109 38.03 8.71 3.41
N LEU A 1110 37.27 9.79 3.20
CA LEU A 1110 36.16 10.21 4.06
C LEU A 1110 34.84 10.04 3.33
N ASP A 1111 33.87 9.42 3.98
CA ASP A 1111 32.56 9.08 3.42
C ASP A 1111 31.51 10.07 3.94
N ALA A 1112 31.11 9.95 5.21
CA ALA A 1112 30.04 10.81 5.73
C ALA A 1112 30.26 11.30 7.15
N LEU A 1113 29.73 12.49 7.45
CA LEU A 1113 29.52 13.00 8.80
C LEU A 1113 28.07 12.74 9.22
N ILE A 1114 27.86 11.90 10.22
CA ILE A 1114 26.54 11.58 10.75
C ILE A 1114 26.27 12.47 11.96
N LEU A 1115 25.24 13.30 11.85
CA LEU A 1115 24.72 14.18 12.88
C LEU A 1115 23.57 13.49 13.59
N TYR A 1116 23.78 13.09 14.83
CA TYR A 1116 22.83 12.26 15.55
C TYR A 1116 22.29 13.04 16.76
N PRO A 1117 21.03 13.54 16.74
CA PRO A 1117 20.47 14.26 17.87
C PRO A 1117 20.56 13.45 19.17
N VAL A 1118 20.94 14.09 20.28
CA VAL A 1118 20.92 13.42 21.61
C VAL A 1118 19.50 12.94 21.95
N GLU A 1119 18.49 13.68 21.50
CA GLU A 1119 17.07 13.31 21.56
C GLU A 1119 16.54 13.15 20.15
N SER A 1120 16.33 11.92 19.69
CA SER A 1120 15.63 11.61 18.43
C SER A 1120 14.23 11.09 18.73
N TYR A 1121 13.23 11.52 17.96
CA TYR A 1121 11.84 11.17 18.23
C TYR A 1121 10.95 11.18 16.99
N ALA A 1122 9.81 10.53 17.08
CA ALA A 1122 8.71 10.64 16.15
C ALA A 1122 7.38 10.75 16.89
N VAL A 1123 6.43 11.51 16.34
CA VAL A 1123 5.07 11.67 16.87
C VAL A 1123 4.08 11.13 15.87
N TYR A 1124 3.16 10.29 16.35
CA TYR A 1124 2.12 9.64 15.58
C TYR A 1124 0.75 10.09 16.06
N ARG A 1125 -0.11 10.52 15.14
CA ARG A 1125 -1.51 10.87 15.43
C ARG A 1125 -2.41 9.68 15.17
N LEU A 1126 -3.10 9.24 16.22
CA LEU A 1126 -4.07 8.15 16.18
C LEU A 1126 -5.37 8.59 15.48
N LEU A 1127 -6.20 7.63 15.08
CA LEU A 1127 -7.49 7.89 14.42
C LEU A 1127 -8.46 8.73 15.26
N ASP A 1128 -8.38 8.65 16.59
CA ASP A 1128 -9.21 9.44 17.51
C ASP A 1128 -8.65 10.85 17.81
N GLY A 1129 -7.55 11.22 17.15
CA GLY A 1129 -6.89 12.52 17.28
C GLY A 1129 -5.91 12.63 18.44
N ARG A 1130 -5.77 11.61 19.30
CA ARG A 1130 -4.68 11.56 20.29
C ARG A 1130 -3.33 11.41 19.60
N GLU A 1131 -2.26 11.80 20.29
CA GLU A 1131 -0.89 11.68 19.80
C GLU A 1131 -0.07 10.77 20.71
N VAL A 1132 0.77 9.93 20.10
CA VAL A 1132 1.77 9.09 20.75
C VAL A 1132 3.14 9.55 20.25
N MET A 1133 4.04 9.87 21.18
CA MET A 1133 5.42 10.25 20.91
C MET A 1133 6.33 9.12 21.34
N VAL A 1134 7.25 8.71 20.47
CA VAL A 1134 8.37 7.82 20.81
C VAL A 1134 9.66 8.62 20.80
N LEU A 1135 10.42 8.58 21.90
CA LEU A 1135 11.63 9.38 22.12
C LEU A 1135 12.77 8.49 22.56
N ARG A 1136 13.82 8.44 21.75
CA ARG A 1136 15.11 7.86 22.10
C ARG A 1136 16.00 8.98 22.69
N ASP A 1137 16.35 8.84 23.97
CA ASP A 1137 17.17 9.80 24.71
C ASP A 1137 18.54 9.17 24.99
N ALA A 1138 19.55 9.65 24.28
CA ALA A 1138 20.91 9.11 24.38
C ALA A 1138 21.58 9.43 25.72
N ASP A 1139 21.21 10.52 26.40
CA ASP A 1139 21.76 10.88 27.71
C ASP A 1139 21.11 10.07 28.85
N ALA A 1140 19.82 9.80 28.73
CA ALA A 1140 19.11 8.97 29.68
C ALA A 1140 19.37 7.47 29.48
N HIS A 1141 19.96 7.07 28.35
CA HIS A 1141 20.07 5.68 27.89
C HIS A 1141 18.70 4.98 27.95
N ALA A 1142 17.68 5.63 27.39
CA ALA A 1142 16.30 5.16 27.49
C ALA A 1142 15.46 5.50 26.26
N LEU A 1143 14.52 4.59 25.95
CA LEU A 1143 13.39 4.85 25.07
C LEU A 1143 12.14 5.15 25.90
N TYR A 1144 11.45 6.24 25.57
CA TYR A 1144 10.17 6.64 26.13
C TYR A 1144 9.08 6.55 25.07
N SER A 1145 7.87 6.16 25.50
CA SER A 1145 6.65 6.24 24.69
C SER A 1145 5.49 6.73 25.55
N GLY A 1146 4.53 7.45 24.95
CA GLY A 1146 3.34 7.97 25.63
C GLY A 1146 2.84 9.25 24.97
N THR A 1147 2.03 10.04 25.68
CA THR A 1147 1.63 11.35 25.15
C THR A 1147 2.84 12.28 25.02
N PRO A 1148 2.85 13.24 24.07
CA PRO A 1148 3.96 14.18 23.93
C PRO A 1148 4.28 14.97 25.21
N GLU A 1149 3.28 15.25 26.07
CA GLU A 1149 3.50 15.91 27.36
C GLU A 1149 4.22 14.99 28.36
N GLU A 1150 3.78 13.74 28.49
CA GLU A 1150 4.40 12.76 29.40
C GLU A 1150 5.84 12.44 29.02
N VAL A 1151 6.09 12.26 27.71
CA VAL A 1151 7.39 11.89 27.17
C VAL A 1151 8.39 13.04 27.33
N ARG A 1152 8.02 14.28 26.95
CA ARG A 1152 8.90 15.45 27.12
C ARG A 1152 9.26 15.74 28.57
N ASN A 1153 8.33 15.47 29.49
CA ASN A 1153 8.56 15.61 30.94
C ASN A 1153 9.27 14.40 31.57
N ARG A 1154 9.50 13.32 30.82
CA ARG A 1154 9.94 12.01 31.33
C ARG A 1154 9.06 11.49 32.47
N SER A 1155 7.80 11.92 32.52
CA SER A 1155 6.87 11.65 33.62
C SER A 1155 6.04 10.38 33.40
N GLY A 1156 6.18 9.73 32.25
CA GLY A 1156 5.56 8.42 31.94
C GLY A 1156 6.31 7.21 32.52
N ALA A 1157 7.43 7.41 33.23
CA ALA A 1157 8.14 6.31 33.88
C ALA A 1157 7.47 5.94 35.22
N THR A 1158 7.08 4.66 35.34
CA THR A 1158 6.65 3.91 36.54
C THR A 1158 5.15 3.88 36.90
N GLU A 1159 4.48 2.77 36.55
CA GLU A 1159 3.71 2.00 37.54
C GLU A 1159 4.23 0.55 37.52
N GLU A 1160 4.92 0.15 38.58
CA GLU A 1160 5.18 -1.28 38.83
C GLU A 1160 3.82 -2.00 38.98
N PRO A 1161 3.63 -3.18 38.36
CA PRO A 1161 2.51 -4.03 38.74
C PRO A 1161 2.76 -4.51 40.17
N THR A 1162 1.84 -4.18 41.08
CA THR A 1162 1.86 -4.66 42.46
C THR A 1162 1.82 -6.19 42.49
N THR A 1163 2.98 -6.83 42.68
CA THR A 1163 3.06 -8.26 42.91
C THR A 1163 2.84 -8.55 44.40
N SER A 1164 1.76 -9.26 44.70
CA SER A 1164 1.55 -9.87 46.01
C SER A 1164 2.37 -11.17 46.09
N ALA A 1165 3.49 -11.14 46.82
CA ALA A 1165 4.31 -12.33 47.06
C ALA A 1165 3.69 -13.24 48.15
N PRO A 1166 3.70 -14.58 47.99
CA PRO A 1166 3.55 -15.51 49.10
C PRO A 1166 4.93 -15.94 49.69
N PRO A 1167 4.98 -16.43 50.95
CA PRO A 1167 6.21 -16.47 51.74
C PRO A 1167 6.97 -17.80 51.72
N GLY A 1168 8.30 -17.72 51.86
CA GLY A 1168 9.22 -18.81 52.25
C GLY A 1168 10.38 -18.94 51.25
N GLY A 1169 11.66 -19.00 51.60
CA GLY A 1169 12.35 -19.20 52.87
C GLY A 1169 13.51 -20.16 52.62
N GLY A 1170 14.77 -19.70 52.74
CA GLY A 1170 15.92 -20.61 52.90
C GLY A 1170 17.20 -20.30 52.12
N SER A 1171 18.17 -19.72 52.84
CA SER A 1171 19.64 -19.95 52.80
C SER A 1171 20.43 -19.87 51.48
N GLU A 1172 21.19 -18.78 51.35
CA GLU A 1172 22.50 -18.75 50.65
C GLU A 1172 23.64 -19.28 51.53
N PRO A 1173 24.76 -19.70 50.91
CA PRO A 1173 26.08 -19.40 51.45
C PRO A 1173 27.02 -18.71 50.45
N GLU A 1174 27.51 -17.54 50.89
CA GLU A 1174 28.85 -16.95 50.75
C GLU A 1174 29.80 -17.34 49.60
N ARG A 1175 30.31 -16.31 48.91
CA ARG A 1175 31.73 -15.85 48.85
C ARG A 1175 31.82 -14.81 47.71
N GLY A 1176 32.43 -13.63 47.80
CA GLY A 1176 33.35 -13.03 48.75
C GLY A 1176 34.31 -12.16 47.93
N ALA A 1177 34.14 -10.84 47.95
CA ALA A 1177 35.10 -9.90 47.36
C ALA A 1177 35.40 -8.79 48.37
N GLY A 1178 36.70 -8.60 48.64
CA GLY A 1178 37.22 -7.78 49.71
C GLY A 1178 37.19 -6.28 49.43
N THR A 1179 36.73 -5.55 50.45
CA THR A 1179 37.36 -4.36 51.07
C THR A 1179 37.94 -3.27 50.17
N THR A 1180 37.37 -2.07 50.27
CA THR A 1180 37.94 -0.90 51.01
C THR A 1180 36.88 0.21 51.10
N THR A 1181 36.29 0.45 52.29
CA THR A 1181 36.49 1.65 53.17
C THR A 1181 36.21 3.00 52.51
N ALA A 1182 35.46 3.96 53.07
CA ALA A 1182 34.72 4.12 54.32
C ALA A 1182 33.94 5.46 54.20
N GLY A 1183 32.81 5.61 54.89
CA GLY A 1183 32.13 6.91 55.01
C GLY A 1183 30.79 6.84 55.72
N ALA A 1184 30.82 6.99 57.04
CA ALA A 1184 29.68 6.86 57.95
C ALA A 1184 28.67 8.02 57.87
N GLY A 1185 27.40 7.74 58.21
CA GLY A 1185 26.38 8.77 58.41
C GLY A 1185 25.01 8.21 58.82
N SER A 1186 24.88 7.83 60.09
CA SER A 1186 23.64 7.45 60.78
C SER A 1186 22.54 8.54 60.78
N ALA A 1187 21.25 8.15 60.70
CA ALA A 1187 20.30 8.22 61.83
C ALA A 1187 18.80 8.30 61.42
N GLN A 1188 18.02 7.35 61.98
CA GLN A 1188 16.73 7.50 62.69
C GLN A 1188 15.47 8.11 62.02
N LEU A 1189 14.47 7.22 61.86
CA LEU A 1189 13.16 7.19 62.56
C LEU A 1189 12.39 8.51 62.75
N ALA A 1190 11.15 8.57 62.23
CA ALA A 1190 9.96 8.82 63.05
C ALA A 1190 8.65 8.52 62.30
N ALA A 1191 7.78 7.78 62.98
CA ALA A 1191 6.39 7.51 62.63
C ALA A 1191 5.45 8.65 63.04
N THR A 1192 4.25 8.69 62.46
CA THR A 1192 2.93 9.09 63.02
C THR A 1192 1.95 9.11 61.83
N GLY A 1193 0.71 8.63 61.84
CA GLY A 1193 -0.19 8.17 62.90
C GLY A 1193 -1.59 8.76 62.65
N THR A 1194 -2.59 7.89 62.68
CA THR A 1194 -4.03 8.13 63.00
C THR A 1194 -5.09 8.32 61.90
N SER A 1195 -6.06 7.39 61.95
CA SER A 1195 -7.38 7.27 61.28
C SER A 1195 -8.42 8.27 61.88
N PRO A 1196 -9.71 8.36 61.45
CA PRO A 1196 -10.71 7.25 61.45
C PRO A 1196 -11.78 7.24 60.31
N SER A 1197 -12.41 6.08 60.13
CA SER A 1197 -13.61 5.79 59.30
C SER A 1197 -14.88 6.49 59.83
N PRO A 1198 -16.05 6.45 59.12
CA PRO A 1198 -16.96 5.29 59.29
C PRO A 1198 -17.92 4.91 58.12
N LEU A 1199 -18.24 3.60 58.07
CA LEU A 1199 -19.53 2.89 57.81
C LEU A 1199 -20.20 3.01 56.41
N LEU A 1200 -20.26 1.96 55.55
CA LEU A 1200 -21.10 0.71 55.55
C LEU A 1200 -22.63 0.98 55.58
N PRO A 1201 -23.52 0.20 54.89
CA PRO A 1201 -23.51 -1.28 54.99
C PRO A 1201 -24.17 -2.20 53.91
N LEU A 1202 -23.74 -3.49 53.98
CA LEU A 1202 -24.50 -4.78 53.96
C LEU A 1202 -25.32 -5.19 52.71
N GLY A 1203 -25.35 -6.45 52.25
CA GLY A 1203 -24.92 -7.78 52.77
C GLY A 1203 -25.60 -8.89 51.92
N LEU A 1204 -25.46 -10.22 52.10
CA LEU A 1204 -24.86 -11.07 53.13
C LEU A 1204 -25.00 -12.57 52.72
N PHE A 1205 -23.92 -13.37 52.88
CA PHE A 1205 -23.78 -14.73 53.48
C PHE A 1205 -24.43 -15.99 52.82
N ALA A 1206 -23.84 -17.20 52.71
CA ALA A 1206 -22.78 -18.02 53.36
C ALA A 1206 -23.28 -19.20 54.24
N LEU A 1207 -22.48 -20.30 54.27
CA LEU A 1207 -22.35 -21.43 55.25
C LEU A 1207 -23.25 -22.69 55.05
N ALA A 1208 -22.89 -23.97 55.33
CA ALA A 1208 -21.74 -24.64 55.99
C ALA A 1208 -21.83 -26.22 55.96
N LEU A 1209 -20.70 -26.90 56.27
CA LEU A 1209 -20.47 -28.27 56.86
C LEU A 1209 -20.97 -29.53 56.07
N GLY A 1210 -20.33 -30.70 55.97
CA GLY A 1210 -19.23 -31.38 56.69
C GLY A 1210 -19.67 -32.81 57.09
N ALA A 1211 -19.10 -33.90 56.52
CA ALA A 1211 -19.23 -35.27 57.05
C ALA A 1211 -18.23 -36.32 56.49
N LEU A 1212 -17.42 -36.86 57.42
CA LEU A 1212 -17.06 -38.28 57.64
C LEU A 1212 -16.07 -39.08 56.75
N LEU A 1213 -15.04 -39.54 57.46
CA LEU A 1213 -14.07 -40.62 57.24
C LEU A 1213 -14.64 -42.01 56.84
N ALA A 1214 -13.75 -42.78 56.16
CA ALA A 1214 -13.44 -44.22 56.32
C ALA A 1214 -14.05 -45.27 55.36
N ALA A 1215 -13.16 -45.83 54.50
CA ALA A 1215 -12.83 -47.27 54.39
C ALA A 1215 -11.62 -47.42 53.43
N TRP A 1216 -10.39 -47.78 53.86
CA TRP A 1216 -9.86 -49.14 54.02
C TRP A 1216 -10.16 -50.06 52.81
N ARG A 1217 -9.25 -50.83 52.19
CA ARG A 1217 -7.82 -51.14 52.36
C ARG A 1217 -7.45 -52.12 51.23
N VAL A 1218 -6.24 -52.01 50.66
CA VAL A 1218 -5.24 -53.10 50.55
C VAL A 1218 -5.49 -54.29 49.58
N ARG A 1219 -4.57 -54.39 48.60
CA ARG A 1219 -3.65 -55.52 48.28
C ARG A 1219 -3.75 -56.20 46.89
N LEU A 1220 -2.59 -56.07 46.22
CA LEU A 1220 -1.75 -57.12 45.63
C LEU A 1220 -2.19 -57.81 44.34
N ARG A 1221 -1.23 -57.68 43.40
CA ARG A 1221 -0.46 -58.74 42.73
C ARG A 1221 -0.79 -59.04 41.27
N ARG A 1222 0.32 -58.96 40.51
CA ARG A 1222 0.75 -59.85 39.42
C ARG A 1222 0.27 -59.52 37.99
N ARG A 1223 1.14 -58.75 37.31
CA ARG A 1223 1.83 -59.11 36.05
C ARG A 1223 2.18 -60.62 35.97
N PRO A 1224 2.59 -61.19 34.81
CA PRO A 1224 2.56 -60.69 33.42
C PRO A 1224 2.30 -61.82 32.36
N THR A 1225 2.71 -61.54 31.11
CA THR A 1225 3.26 -62.47 30.07
C THR A 1225 2.23 -63.28 29.26
N SER A 1226 2.34 -63.43 27.93
CA SER A 1226 3.43 -63.15 26.97
C SER A 1226 3.01 -63.55 25.55
N ALA A 1227 3.67 -62.92 24.55
CA ALA A 1227 4.29 -63.55 23.37
C ALA A 1227 3.37 -64.08 22.23
N ASP A 1228 3.71 -63.98 20.95
CA ASP A 1228 5.04 -63.87 20.32
C ASP A 1228 4.90 -63.47 18.82
N ARG A 1229 5.89 -62.69 18.29
CA ARG A 1229 6.62 -62.88 17.00
C ARG A 1229 5.84 -62.82 15.66
N LEU A 1230 6.34 -62.32 14.52
CA LEU A 1230 7.62 -61.87 13.91
C LEU A 1230 7.19 -60.88 12.80
N GLY A 1231 7.86 -59.76 12.50
CA GLY A 1231 9.15 -59.69 11.81
C GLY A 1231 8.97 -59.28 10.34
N ALA A 1232 9.18 -58.00 10.03
CA ALA A 1232 9.70 -57.41 8.79
C ALA A 1232 9.70 -55.89 8.98
#